data_AF-A0A1D6QSF4-F1
#
_entry.id   AF-A0A1D6QSF4-F1
#
_cell.length_a   1.000
_cell.length_b   1.000
_cell.length_c   1.000
_cell.angle_alpha   90.00
_cell.angle_beta   90.00
_cell.angle_gamma   90.00
#
_symmetry.space_group_name_H-M   'P 1'
#
loop_
_entity.id
_entity.type
_entity.pdbx_description
1 polymer ?
#
loop_
_entity_poly.entity_id
_entity_poly.type
_entity_poly.pdbx_seq_one_letter_code
_entity_poly.pdbx_strand_id
1 'polypeptide(L)'
;MANLNITNILEKMTGKDKDYRYMATSDLLSELNKESFKADQDLEPKLTITVLQQLEDASGDVSGLAVKCLAPLVKKVGEDRVVEMTNKLCDKLINGKDQHRDTASIALKTIIAEVTTPSLAEKILLSLAPQLIKGVNTAKSAEIKCECLDILADVLHRFGNLITKDHEYMLNALLSQLGSNPASVRKKSISCIASLAPSLSDDLLAKATLQVVQLLKNRGAKSEITRTNIQMIGSLSRSVGYRFGPHLAETVPLLISYCTSASENDEELREYSLQALESFMLRCPRDISPYCEGILNLALEYVSYDPNFTDSMDEDTDEEAKEEDDDDESANEYTDDEDASWKVRRASAKCLSAIIVSRPEMLSKMFLEACPKLIERFREREENVKMDIFNTFIELLRQTGNVTKGQGDIDESSPRWLLKQEVPKVVKSINRQLREKSIKTKVGAFSVLKELVVVLPDCLADHFGSLVPGIEKALNDKSSTSNLKIEALVLTRLVMASHSPSVFHPYIKALSAPILSAIRDRYYKVTAEALRVCGELVRVLRPNLETTSVDFKPYIGPIYNAILGRLANQDQDQEVKECAISCMSLVVSTFGDGLERELPACLPILVDRMGNEITRLTAVKAFSVIANSPLRIDLSCVLDHVVSELTAFLRKANRALRQATLGTLNSLVVTYGGQIGSSSYETIIAELSTLISDMDLHMTALALELCCTIMVDRKSIQNVGLAVRDKVLPQALVLIRSALLQGQALQALQRFFASLVQSANTSFDALLESLISAAKPSHSGSLAKQALSSIAKCVAVLCLAAGDQKCASTIEMLKGILKDDSTTNSAKQHMALLCLGEIGRRKDLSNHVQIENIVIESFQSPFEEIKSAASYALGNIAVGNLSKYLPFILDQIDNQQKKQYLLLHSLKEVIVRQSVDHTGQSELQDSNIEKILALLFNHCESEEEGVRNVVAECLGKISLI
;
A
#
# COMPACT_ATOMS: atom_id res chain seq x y z
N MET A 1 -46.42 -32.30 5.34
CA MET A 1 -45.55 -33.32 5.99
C MET A 1 -44.45 -32.70 6.85
N ALA A 2 -43.82 -31.57 6.48
CA ALA A 2 -42.78 -30.93 7.30
C ALA A 2 -43.23 -30.48 8.71
N ASN A 3 -44.41 -29.86 8.87
CA ASN A 3 -44.89 -29.36 10.18
C ASN A 3 -45.22 -30.47 11.20
N LEU A 4 -45.59 -31.66 10.73
CA LEU A 4 -45.79 -32.85 11.58
C LEU A 4 -44.47 -33.34 12.20
N ASN A 5 -43.35 -33.19 11.48
CA ASN A 5 -42.03 -33.57 11.96
C ASN A 5 -41.52 -32.60 13.04
N ILE A 6 -41.73 -31.29 12.85
CA ILE A 6 -41.33 -30.27 13.85
C ILE A 6 -42.14 -30.41 15.14
N THR A 7 -43.44 -30.70 15.05
CA THR A 7 -44.28 -30.89 16.24
C THR A 7 -43.77 -32.05 17.10
N ASN A 8 -43.34 -33.15 16.48
CA ASN A 8 -42.72 -34.28 17.18
C ASN A 8 -41.35 -33.93 17.79
N ILE A 9 -40.53 -33.13 17.08
CA ILE A 9 -39.27 -32.59 17.63
C ILE A 9 -39.56 -31.75 18.89
N LEU A 10 -40.53 -30.85 18.85
CA LEU A 10 -40.90 -30.00 19.99
C LEU A 10 -41.41 -30.81 21.19
N GLU A 11 -42.17 -31.88 20.97
CA GLU A 11 -42.59 -32.79 22.05
C GLU A 11 -41.38 -33.48 22.70
N LYS A 12 -40.43 -33.99 21.90
CA LYS A 12 -39.21 -34.63 22.39
C LYS A 12 -38.28 -33.68 23.14
N MET A 13 -38.27 -32.40 22.79
CA MET A 13 -37.54 -31.37 23.55
C MET A 13 -38.03 -31.23 24.99
N THR A 14 -39.28 -31.61 25.29
CA THR A 14 -39.83 -31.59 26.67
C THR A 14 -39.72 -32.93 27.39
N GLY A 15 -39.04 -33.91 26.80
CA GLY A 15 -38.88 -35.26 27.35
C GLY A 15 -38.07 -35.30 28.65
N LYS A 16 -38.28 -36.35 29.47
CA LYS A 16 -37.55 -36.52 30.74
C LYS A 16 -36.05 -36.82 30.56
N ASP A 17 -35.69 -37.43 29.44
CA ASP A 17 -34.33 -37.90 29.16
C ASP A 17 -33.48 -36.81 28.48
N LYS A 18 -32.27 -36.60 29.00
CA LYS A 18 -31.34 -35.56 28.52
C LYS A 18 -30.94 -35.76 27.05
N ASP A 19 -30.63 -36.98 26.65
CA ASP A 19 -30.10 -37.28 25.31
C ASP A 19 -31.18 -37.06 24.26
N TYR A 20 -32.43 -37.43 24.58
CA TYR A 20 -33.58 -37.12 23.73
C TYR A 20 -33.79 -35.61 23.57
N ARG A 21 -33.67 -34.82 24.64
CA ARG A 21 -33.78 -33.35 24.53
C ARG A 21 -32.63 -32.75 23.73
N TYR A 22 -31.40 -33.25 23.93
CA TYR A 22 -30.23 -32.80 23.16
C TYR A 22 -30.38 -33.10 21.67
N MET A 23 -30.70 -34.35 21.32
CA MET A 23 -30.92 -34.77 19.93
C MET A 23 -32.06 -33.97 19.28
N ALA A 24 -33.19 -33.80 19.96
CA ALA A 24 -34.30 -33.02 19.44
C ALA A 24 -33.93 -31.55 19.22
N THR A 25 -33.15 -30.94 20.12
CA THR A 25 -32.68 -29.55 19.97
C THR A 25 -31.66 -29.43 18.81
N SER A 26 -30.82 -30.45 18.60
CA SER A 26 -29.89 -30.52 17.46
C SER A 26 -30.63 -30.67 16.13
N ASP A 27 -31.65 -31.53 16.08
CA ASP A 27 -32.49 -31.73 14.92
C ASP A 27 -33.24 -30.42 14.57
N LEU A 28 -33.76 -29.73 15.59
CA LEU A 28 -34.38 -28.42 15.41
C LEU A 28 -33.41 -27.40 14.81
N LEU A 29 -32.17 -27.33 15.31
CA LEU A 29 -31.15 -26.43 14.77
C LEU A 29 -30.86 -26.72 13.29
N SER A 30 -30.75 -28.01 12.93
CA SER A 30 -30.57 -28.44 11.54
C SER A 30 -31.72 -28.00 10.64
N GLU A 31 -32.97 -28.15 11.11
CA GLU A 31 -34.15 -27.70 10.37
C GLU A 31 -34.23 -26.17 10.23
N LEU A 32 -33.93 -25.41 11.29
CA LEU A 32 -33.96 -23.94 11.27
C LEU A 32 -32.94 -23.34 10.28
N ASN A 33 -31.81 -24.02 10.06
CA ASN A 33 -30.78 -23.59 9.11
C ASN A 33 -31.16 -23.82 7.64
N LYS A 34 -32.22 -24.58 7.35
CA LYS A 34 -32.67 -24.79 5.97
C LYS A 34 -33.35 -23.53 5.44
N GLU A 35 -32.98 -23.10 4.24
CA GLU A 35 -33.63 -21.96 3.59
C GLU A 35 -35.13 -22.17 3.37
N SER A 36 -35.53 -23.42 3.10
CA SER A 36 -36.92 -23.83 2.86
C SER A 36 -37.81 -23.79 4.11
N PHE A 37 -37.24 -23.65 5.31
CA PHE A 37 -38.01 -23.62 6.54
C PHE A 37 -38.85 -22.34 6.62
N LYS A 38 -40.15 -22.51 6.86
CA LYS A 38 -41.11 -21.44 7.18
C LYS A 38 -41.98 -21.89 8.35
N ALA A 39 -42.00 -21.10 9.42
CA ALA A 39 -42.95 -21.31 10.51
C ALA A 39 -44.31 -20.73 10.09
N ASP A 40 -45.38 -21.49 10.33
CA ASP A 40 -46.74 -20.97 10.20
C ASP A 40 -47.19 -20.29 11.50
N GLN A 41 -48.34 -19.60 11.43
CA GLN A 41 -48.84 -18.75 12.52
C GLN A 41 -49.19 -19.56 13.79
N ASP A 42 -49.42 -20.87 13.67
CA ASP A 42 -49.74 -21.77 14.77
C ASP A 42 -48.48 -22.43 15.38
N LEU A 43 -47.43 -22.61 14.59
CA LEU A 43 -46.16 -23.22 14.99
C LEU A 43 -45.21 -22.20 15.63
N GLU A 44 -45.18 -20.96 15.16
CA GLU A 44 -44.32 -19.90 15.71
C GLU A 44 -44.42 -19.76 17.24
N PRO A 45 -45.62 -19.70 17.86
CA PRO A 45 -45.74 -19.55 19.31
C PRO A 45 -45.21 -20.78 20.05
N LYS A 46 -45.49 -21.99 19.55
CA LYS A 46 -45.03 -23.23 20.17
C LYS A 46 -43.51 -23.33 20.10
N LEU A 47 -42.95 -23.09 18.91
CA LEU A 47 -41.51 -23.11 18.66
C LEU A 47 -40.75 -22.14 19.57
N THR A 48 -41.20 -20.88 19.64
CA THR A 48 -40.54 -19.86 20.47
C THR A 48 -40.67 -20.16 21.96
N ILE A 49 -41.83 -20.62 22.44
CA ILE A 49 -42.02 -21.01 23.85
C ILE A 49 -41.12 -22.20 24.22
N THR A 50 -41.10 -23.26 23.41
CA THR A 50 -40.31 -24.47 23.69
C THR A 50 -38.81 -24.15 23.70
N VAL A 51 -38.31 -23.37 22.74
CA VAL A 51 -36.90 -22.95 22.73
C VAL A 51 -36.57 -22.11 23.98
N LEU A 52 -37.45 -21.18 24.38
CA LEU A 52 -37.24 -20.37 25.59
C LEU A 52 -37.29 -21.18 26.90
N GLN A 53 -38.09 -22.25 26.95
CA GLN A 53 -38.07 -23.20 28.06
C GLN A 53 -36.77 -24.00 28.08
N GLN A 54 -36.25 -24.35 26.90
CA GLN A 54 -35.06 -25.16 26.77
C GLN A 54 -33.77 -24.44 27.17
N LEU A 55 -33.78 -23.10 27.19
CA LEU A 55 -32.73 -22.29 27.81
C LEU A 55 -32.61 -22.51 29.33
N GLU A 56 -33.67 -22.99 29.99
CA GLU A 56 -33.69 -23.28 31.43
C GLU A 56 -33.44 -24.75 31.74
N ASP A 57 -32.96 -25.53 30.77
CA ASP A 57 -32.66 -26.94 31.00
C ASP A 57 -31.61 -27.13 32.09
N ALA A 58 -31.78 -28.17 32.91
CA ALA A 58 -30.81 -28.54 33.94
C ALA A 58 -29.43 -28.91 33.35
N SER A 59 -29.39 -29.36 32.09
CA SER A 59 -28.16 -29.67 31.37
C SER A 59 -27.64 -28.49 30.56
N GLY A 60 -26.45 -28.01 30.90
CA GLY A 60 -25.75 -26.95 30.16
C GLY A 60 -25.56 -27.24 28.67
N ASP A 61 -25.38 -28.50 28.28
CA ASP A 61 -25.25 -28.89 26.87
C ASP A 61 -26.52 -28.58 26.06
N VAL A 62 -27.70 -28.76 26.69
CA VAL A 62 -28.99 -28.60 26.03
C VAL A 62 -29.36 -27.12 25.98
N SER A 63 -29.16 -26.37 27.07
CA SER A 63 -29.38 -24.93 27.09
C SER A 63 -28.41 -24.18 26.16
N GLY A 64 -27.14 -24.61 26.09
CA GLY A 64 -26.16 -24.09 25.13
C GLY A 64 -26.55 -24.33 23.67
N LEU A 65 -27.17 -25.48 23.37
CA LEU A 65 -27.70 -25.76 22.03
C LEU A 65 -28.97 -24.97 21.73
N ALA A 66 -29.82 -24.74 22.73
CA ALA A 66 -31.00 -23.87 22.60
C ALA A 66 -30.61 -22.42 22.29
N VAL A 67 -29.53 -21.90 22.89
CA VAL A 67 -28.96 -20.58 22.52
C VAL A 67 -28.57 -20.55 21.04
N LYS A 68 -27.90 -21.59 20.53
CA LYS A 68 -27.54 -21.67 19.10
C LYS A 68 -28.75 -21.70 18.18
N CYS A 69 -29.89 -22.22 18.62
CA CYS A 69 -31.14 -22.19 17.86
C CYS A 69 -31.73 -20.80 17.72
N LEU A 70 -31.47 -19.87 18.65
CA LEU A 70 -32.00 -18.51 18.58
C LEU A 70 -31.53 -17.76 17.33
N ALA A 71 -30.28 -17.99 16.91
CA ALA A 71 -29.70 -17.23 15.82
C ALA A 71 -30.45 -17.40 14.48
N PRO A 72 -30.69 -18.64 13.98
CA PRO A 72 -31.56 -18.83 12.82
C PRO A 72 -33.03 -18.57 13.13
N LEU A 73 -33.50 -18.79 14.37
CA LEU A 73 -34.91 -18.59 14.74
C LEU A 73 -35.36 -17.14 14.58
N VAL A 74 -34.55 -16.17 15.00
CA VAL A 74 -34.86 -14.72 14.90
C VAL A 74 -35.13 -14.29 13.46
N LYS A 75 -34.48 -14.93 12.48
CA LYS A 75 -34.64 -14.65 11.04
C LYS A 75 -35.88 -15.30 10.43
N LYS A 76 -36.55 -16.19 11.16
CA LYS A 76 -37.59 -17.10 10.65
C LYS A 76 -38.95 -16.93 11.33
N VAL A 77 -39.06 -16.02 12.31
CA VAL A 77 -40.31 -15.71 13.03
C VAL A 77 -40.69 -14.24 12.86
N GLY A 78 -41.97 -13.91 13.05
CA GLY A 78 -42.46 -12.53 12.98
C GLY A 78 -41.81 -11.58 14.01
N GLU A 79 -41.68 -10.30 13.64
CA GLU A 79 -41.04 -9.26 14.47
C GLU A 79 -41.61 -9.17 15.89
N ASP A 80 -42.95 -9.21 16.02
CA ASP A 80 -43.61 -9.07 17.32
C ASP A 80 -43.28 -10.24 18.27
N ARG A 81 -42.99 -11.43 17.70
CA ARG A 81 -42.53 -12.60 18.48
C ARG A 81 -41.11 -12.44 18.95
N VAL A 82 -40.23 -11.88 18.11
CA VAL A 82 -38.87 -11.56 18.54
C VAL A 82 -38.91 -10.58 19.71
N VAL A 83 -39.73 -9.53 19.64
CA VAL A 83 -39.91 -8.56 20.74
C VAL A 83 -40.44 -9.25 22.01
N GLU A 84 -41.41 -10.15 21.90
CA GLU A 84 -41.92 -10.92 23.04
C GLU A 84 -40.83 -11.80 23.68
N MET A 85 -40.01 -12.47 22.86
CA MET A 85 -38.89 -13.29 23.34
C MET A 85 -37.86 -12.43 24.07
N THR A 86 -37.48 -11.29 23.50
CA THR A 86 -36.58 -10.31 24.11
C THR A 86 -37.09 -9.85 25.48
N ASN A 87 -38.39 -9.52 25.58
CA ASN A 87 -39.00 -9.10 26.84
C ASN A 87 -39.00 -10.19 27.90
N LYS A 88 -39.34 -11.44 27.54
CA LYS A 88 -39.31 -12.58 28.47
C LYS A 88 -37.89 -12.85 28.98
N LEU A 89 -36.89 -12.77 28.10
CA LEU A 89 -35.50 -12.94 28.49
C LEU A 89 -35.00 -11.80 29.39
N CYS A 90 -35.42 -10.57 29.13
CA CYS A 90 -35.11 -9.42 29.98
C CYS A 90 -35.73 -9.55 31.37
N ASP A 91 -37.00 -10.00 31.46
CA ASP A 91 -37.64 -10.25 32.76
C ASP A 91 -36.94 -11.37 33.54
N LYS A 92 -36.54 -12.46 32.86
CA LYS A 92 -35.73 -13.53 33.46
C LYS A 92 -34.36 -13.04 33.92
N LEU A 93 -33.74 -12.11 33.20
CA LEU A 93 -32.48 -11.51 33.61
C LEU A 93 -32.61 -10.72 34.92
N ILE A 94 -33.65 -9.89 35.02
CA ILE A 94 -33.85 -8.95 36.13
C ILE A 94 -34.48 -9.62 37.36
N ASN A 95 -35.51 -10.44 37.15
CA ASN A 95 -36.35 -11.01 38.21
C ASN A 95 -36.22 -12.54 38.34
N GLY A 96 -35.48 -13.21 37.44
CA GLY A 96 -35.34 -14.66 37.44
C GLY A 96 -34.31 -15.20 38.42
N LYS A 97 -34.17 -16.53 38.43
CA LYS A 97 -33.24 -17.29 39.28
C LYS A 97 -31.79 -17.10 38.83
N ASP A 98 -30.86 -17.03 39.78
CA ASP A 98 -29.43 -16.82 39.51
C ASP A 98 -28.85 -17.84 38.52
N GLN A 99 -29.20 -19.13 38.66
CA GLN A 99 -28.68 -20.22 37.83
C GLN A 99 -28.95 -20.08 36.31
N HIS A 100 -29.99 -19.34 35.91
CA HIS A 100 -30.36 -19.17 34.51
C HIS A 100 -30.03 -17.78 33.95
N ARG A 101 -29.49 -16.87 34.77
CA ARG A 101 -29.25 -15.47 34.40
C ARG A 101 -28.21 -15.35 33.29
N ASP A 102 -27.10 -16.07 33.40
CA ASP A 102 -26.04 -16.06 32.38
C ASP A 102 -26.56 -16.57 31.03
N THR A 103 -27.37 -17.63 31.06
CA THR A 103 -27.98 -18.17 29.84
C THR A 103 -28.98 -17.18 29.22
N ALA A 104 -29.78 -16.50 30.04
CA ALA A 104 -30.69 -15.45 29.57
C ALA A 104 -29.93 -14.25 28.97
N SER A 105 -28.80 -13.85 29.56
CA SER A 105 -27.93 -12.79 29.03
C SER A 105 -27.35 -13.16 27.66
N ILE A 106 -26.76 -14.36 27.54
CA ILE A 106 -26.20 -14.86 26.28
C ILE A 106 -27.30 -14.99 25.22
N ALA A 107 -28.48 -15.51 25.58
CA ALA A 107 -29.62 -15.62 24.69
C ALA A 107 -30.07 -14.25 24.17
N LEU A 108 -30.16 -13.25 25.04
CA LEU A 108 -30.56 -11.91 24.68
C LEU A 108 -29.55 -11.25 23.73
N LYS A 109 -28.25 -11.36 24.02
CA LYS A 109 -27.17 -10.89 23.12
C LYS A 109 -27.19 -11.59 21.76
N THR A 110 -27.47 -12.89 21.74
CA THR A 110 -27.61 -13.67 20.50
C THR A 110 -28.76 -13.14 19.64
N ILE A 111 -29.92 -12.85 20.26
CA ILE A 111 -31.04 -12.25 19.54
C ILE A 111 -30.64 -10.88 18.98
N ILE A 112 -30.04 -10.01 19.81
CA ILE A 112 -29.63 -8.66 19.41
C ILE A 112 -28.67 -8.68 18.24
N ALA A 113 -27.72 -9.62 18.20
CA ALA A 113 -26.74 -9.76 17.12
C ALA A 113 -27.39 -10.08 15.75
N GLU A 114 -28.50 -10.82 15.76
CA GLU A 114 -29.18 -11.27 14.53
C GLU A 114 -30.28 -10.31 14.04
N VAL A 115 -30.59 -9.26 14.81
CA VAL A 115 -31.47 -8.18 14.34
C VAL A 115 -30.79 -7.44 13.19
N THR A 116 -31.48 -7.40 12.04
CA THR A 116 -31.00 -6.78 10.80
C THR A 116 -31.93 -5.69 10.25
N THR A 117 -33.21 -5.67 10.66
CA THR A 117 -34.19 -4.68 10.19
C THR A 117 -34.30 -3.49 11.15
N PRO A 118 -34.29 -2.24 10.65
CA PRO A 118 -34.44 -1.05 11.48
C PRO A 118 -35.77 -1.00 12.26
N SER A 119 -36.87 -1.50 11.65
CA SER A 119 -38.20 -1.58 12.27
C SER A 119 -38.20 -2.46 13.52
N LEU A 120 -37.62 -3.66 13.43
CA LEU A 120 -37.49 -4.58 14.55
C LEU A 120 -36.55 -4.02 15.62
N ALA A 121 -35.43 -3.41 15.21
CA ALA A 121 -34.49 -2.78 16.13
C ALA A 121 -35.16 -1.66 16.95
N GLU A 122 -35.96 -0.80 16.32
CA GLU A 122 -36.72 0.27 16.99
C GLU A 122 -37.74 -0.31 17.98
N LYS A 123 -38.53 -1.33 17.59
CA LYS A 123 -39.48 -2.00 18.50
C LYS A 123 -38.78 -2.63 19.70
N ILE A 124 -37.67 -3.33 19.48
CA ILE A 124 -36.87 -3.93 20.55
C ILE A 124 -36.33 -2.85 21.48
N LEU A 125 -35.76 -1.76 20.95
CA LEU A 125 -35.23 -0.66 21.73
C LEU A 125 -36.29 -0.01 22.63
N LEU A 126 -37.44 0.36 22.06
CA LEU A 126 -38.55 0.99 22.80
C LEU A 126 -39.06 0.13 23.95
N SER A 127 -39.01 -1.20 23.79
CA SER A 127 -39.47 -2.15 24.82
C SER A 127 -38.38 -2.48 25.84
N LEU A 128 -37.15 -2.72 25.38
CA LEU A 128 -36.05 -3.28 26.16
C LEU A 128 -35.29 -2.21 26.95
N ALA A 129 -34.98 -1.06 26.35
CA ALA A 129 -34.15 -0.04 26.98
C ALA A 129 -34.74 0.48 28.31
N PRO A 130 -36.07 0.76 28.44
CA PRO A 130 -36.65 1.16 29.72
C PRO A 130 -36.53 0.08 30.81
N GLN A 131 -36.65 -1.19 30.45
CA GLN A 131 -36.54 -2.31 31.38
C GLN A 131 -35.10 -2.47 31.89
N LEU A 132 -34.11 -2.41 30.99
CA LEU A 132 -32.71 -2.48 31.36
C LEU A 132 -32.31 -1.31 32.26
N ILE A 133 -32.74 -0.08 31.94
CA ILE A 133 -32.48 1.11 32.77
C ILE A 133 -33.13 0.98 34.15
N LYS A 134 -34.36 0.45 34.22
CA LYS A 134 -35.00 0.12 35.49
C LYS A 134 -34.17 -0.89 36.28
N GLY A 135 -33.66 -1.93 35.63
CA GLY A 135 -32.74 -2.92 36.23
C GLY A 135 -31.48 -2.26 36.79
N VAL A 136 -30.84 -1.37 36.04
CA VAL A 136 -29.64 -0.62 36.45
C VAL A 136 -29.90 0.22 37.71
N ASN A 137 -31.04 0.91 37.77
CA ASN A 137 -31.35 1.82 38.87
C ASN A 137 -31.88 1.11 40.12
N THR A 138 -32.71 0.08 39.94
CA THR A 138 -33.49 -0.53 41.05
C THR A 138 -32.93 -1.85 41.56
N ALA A 139 -32.10 -2.56 40.81
CA ALA A 139 -31.56 -3.85 41.24
C ALA A 139 -30.62 -3.67 42.45
N LYS A 140 -30.76 -4.58 43.42
CA LYS A 140 -29.88 -4.61 44.62
C LYS A 140 -28.54 -5.29 44.34
N SER A 141 -28.53 -6.30 43.45
CA SER A 141 -27.31 -7.02 43.07
C SER A 141 -26.49 -6.25 42.04
N ALA A 142 -25.19 -6.13 42.27
CA ALA A 142 -24.26 -5.55 41.32
C ALA A 142 -24.16 -6.36 40.02
N GLU A 143 -24.36 -7.68 40.07
CA GLU A 143 -24.34 -8.57 38.90
C GLU A 143 -25.48 -8.22 37.93
N ILE A 144 -26.70 -8.08 38.45
CA ILE A 144 -27.87 -7.71 37.63
C ILE A 144 -27.64 -6.35 36.96
N LYS A 145 -27.07 -5.38 37.70
CA LYS A 145 -26.72 -4.08 37.12
C LYS A 145 -25.69 -4.21 36.01
N CYS A 146 -24.63 -5.01 36.22
CA CYS A 146 -23.59 -5.25 35.22
C CYS A 146 -24.16 -5.90 33.95
N GLU A 147 -25.00 -6.92 34.08
CA GLU A 147 -25.63 -7.58 32.93
C GLU A 147 -26.57 -6.63 32.16
N CYS A 148 -27.37 -5.84 32.88
CA CYS A 148 -28.23 -4.85 32.25
C CYS A 148 -27.43 -3.80 31.48
N LEU A 149 -26.33 -3.31 32.07
CA LEU A 149 -25.43 -2.34 31.42
C LEU A 149 -24.74 -2.93 30.19
N ASP A 150 -24.33 -4.20 30.25
CA ASP A 150 -23.62 -4.87 29.16
C ASP A 150 -24.55 -5.09 27.95
N ILE A 151 -25.75 -5.61 28.18
CA ILE A 151 -26.76 -5.77 27.14
C ILE A 151 -27.16 -4.41 26.57
N LEU A 152 -27.35 -3.40 27.42
CA LEU A 152 -27.68 -2.05 26.97
C LEU A 152 -26.55 -1.46 26.11
N ALA A 153 -25.28 -1.69 26.47
CA ALA A 153 -24.13 -1.26 25.68
C ALA A 153 -24.11 -1.90 24.28
N ASP A 154 -24.38 -3.20 24.17
CA ASP A 154 -24.45 -3.93 22.90
C ASP A 154 -25.57 -3.38 21.99
N VAL A 155 -26.74 -3.11 22.58
CA VAL A 155 -27.90 -2.57 21.87
C VAL A 155 -27.61 -1.14 21.38
N LEU A 156 -27.07 -0.28 22.24
CA LEU A 156 -26.78 1.12 21.90
C LEU A 156 -25.66 1.26 20.88
N HIS A 157 -24.65 0.38 20.92
CA HIS A 157 -23.57 0.38 19.93
C HIS A 157 -24.09 0.10 18.51
N ARG A 158 -25.10 -0.77 18.35
CA ARG A 158 -25.68 -1.09 17.04
C ARG A 158 -26.79 -0.12 16.62
N PHE A 159 -27.62 0.31 17.56
CA PHE A 159 -28.91 0.94 17.25
C PHE A 159 -29.16 2.27 17.97
N GLY A 160 -28.18 2.85 18.65
CA GLY A 160 -28.33 4.06 19.46
C GLY A 160 -28.96 5.25 18.73
N ASN A 161 -28.75 5.37 17.42
CA ASN A 161 -29.32 6.43 16.58
C ASN A 161 -30.86 6.37 16.43
N LEU A 162 -31.51 5.25 16.75
CA LEU A 162 -32.96 5.07 16.53
C LEU A 162 -33.83 5.65 17.67
N ILE A 163 -33.25 5.94 18.85
CA ILE A 163 -34.00 6.39 20.05
C ILE A 163 -33.54 7.75 20.58
N THR A 164 -33.34 8.71 19.69
CA THR A 164 -32.86 10.07 20.02
C THR A 164 -33.69 10.79 21.09
N LYS A 165 -35.01 10.53 21.16
CA LYS A 165 -35.91 11.15 22.14
C LYS A 165 -35.61 10.74 23.59
N ASP A 166 -35.09 9.54 23.79
CA ASP A 166 -34.83 8.99 25.12
C ASP A 166 -33.39 9.22 25.58
N HIS A 167 -32.51 9.72 24.70
CA HIS A 167 -31.07 9.89 24.98
C HIS A 167 -30.79 10.65 26.28
N GLU A 168 -31.51 11.73 26.55
CA GLU A 168 -31.31 12.52 27.77
C GLU A 168 -31.65 11.71 29.04
N TYR A 169 -32.78 11.00 29.03
CA TYR A 169 -33.19 10.16 30.15
C TYR A 169 -32.19 9.03 30.41
N MET A 170 -31.78 8.33 29.35
CA MET A 170 -30.80 7.25 29.44
C MET A 170 -29.45 7.74 29.95
N LEU A 171 -28.97 8.86 29.40
CA LEU A 171 -27.71 9.46 29.78
C LEU A 171 -27.69 9.84 31.26
N ASN A 172 -28.75 10.48 31.76
CA ASN A 172 -28.86 10.84 33.19
C ASN A 172 -28.85 9.60 34.09
N ALA A 173 -29.55 8.53 33.69
CA ALA A 173 -29.56 7.27 34.42
C ALA A 173 -28.18 6.62 34.48
N LEU A 174 -27.46 6.59 33.36
CA LEU A 174 -26.11 6.02 33.29
C LEU A 174 -25.07 6.86 34.07
N LEU A 175 -25.12 8.19 33.96
CA LEU A 175 -24.22 9.09 34.69
C LEU A 175 -24.38 8.95 36.21
N SER A 176 -25.58 8.66 36.70
CA SER A 176 -25.82 8.41 38.13
C SER A 176 -25.06 7.18 38.67
N GLN A 177 -24.75 6.20 37.81
CA GLN A 177 -24.04 4.98 38.21
C GLN A 177 -22.53 5.16 38.34
N LEU A 178 -21.96 6.27 37.84
CA LEU A 178 -20.54 6.58 37.99
C LEU A 178 -20.14 6.81 39.46
N GLY A 179 -21.09 7.15 40.34
CA GLY A 179 -20.88 7.24 41.79
C GLY A 179 -21.08 5.93 42.56
N SER A 180 -21.36 4.80 41.89
CA SER A 180 -21.63 3.52 42.56
C SER A 180 -20.40 2.96 43.27
N ASN A 181 -20.60 2.33 44.44
CA ASN A 181 -19.49 1.76 45.23
C ASN A 181 -18.76 0.60 44.52
N PRO A 182 -19.44 -0.36 43.85
CA PRO A 182 -18.75 -1.43 43.12
C PRO A 182 -18.08 -0.91 41.83
N ALA A 183 -16.78 -1.15 41.68
CA ALA A 183 -16.02 -0.73 40.50
C ALA A 183 -16.50 -1.39 39.20
N SER A 184 -17.02 -2.61 39.26
CA SER A 184 -17.59 -3.33 38.11
C SER A 184 -18.77 -2.59 37.48
N VAL A 185 -19.68 -2.05 38.30
CA VAL A 185 -20.83 -1.26 37.86
C VAL A 185 -20.38 0.05 37.23
N ARG A 186 -19.41 0.75 37.84
CA ARG A 186 -18.82 1.97 37.26
C ARG A 186 -18.20 1.69 35.88
N LYS A 187 -17.36 0.65 35.76
CA LYS A 187 -16.69 0.28 34.50
C LYS A 187 -17.68 -0.11 33.39
N LYS A 188 -18.72 -0.90 33.71
CA LYS A 188 -19.78 -1.25 32.75
C LYS A 188 -20.61 -0.02 32.34
N SER A 189 -20.84 0.92 33.26
CA SER A 189 -21.52 2.19 32.95
C SER A 189 -20.70 3.04 31.99
N ILE A 190 -19.38 3.10 32.16
CA ILE A 190 -18.47 3.79 31.24
C ILE A 190 -18.59 3.20 29.82
N SER A 191 -18.55 1.88 29.71
CA SER A 191 -18.71 1.20 28.41
C SER A 191 -20.06 1.50 27.76
N CYS A 192 -21.13 1.53 28.56
CA CYS A 192 -22.47 1.82 28.06
C CYS A 192 -22.61 3.28 27.58
N ILE A 193 -22.09 4.25 28.34
CA ILE A 193 -22.07 5.66 27.92
C ILE A 193 -21.19 5.84 26.68
N ALA A 194 -20.05 5.17 26.60
CA ALA A 194 -19.18 5.18 25.43
C ALA A 194 -19.89 4.65 24.16
N SER A 195 -20.68 3.57 24.28
CA SER A 195 -21.51 3.07 23.18
C SER A 195 -22.63 4.03 22.78
N LEU A 196 -23.18 4.80 23.73
CA LEU A 196 -24.22 5.80 23.46
C LEU A 196 -23.65 7.07 22.81
N ALA A 197 -22.45 7.49 23.21
CA ALA A 197 -21.86 8.79 22.91
C ALA A 197 -21.82 9.17 21.42
N PRO A 198 -21.50 8.27 20.46
CA PRO A 198 -21.55 8.58 19.03
C PRO A 198 -22.93 9.01 18.54
N SER A 199 -24.00 8.53 19.18
CA SER A 199 -25.39 8.82 18.81
C SER A 199 -25.94 10.09 19.45
N LEU A 200 -25.28 10.64 20.48
CA LEU A 200 -25.74 11.82 21.20
C LEU A 200 -25.64 13.09 20.33
N SER A 201 -26.52 14.06 20.59
CA SER A 201 -26.34 15.44 20.11
C SER A 201 -25.15 16.11 20.79
N ASP A 202 -24.60 17.17 20.18
CA ASP A 202 -23.48 17.91 20.76
C ASP A 202 -23.83 18.54 22.13
N ASP A 203 -25.07 19.00 22.32
CA ASP A 203 -25.54 19.53 23.60
C ASP A 203 -25.54 18.47 24.72
N LEU A 204 -26.01 17.25 24.41
CA LEU A 204 -26.04 16.15 25.37
C LEU A 204 -24.63 15.63 25.67
N LEU A 205 -23.76 15.57 24.66
CA LEU A 205 -22.35 15.22 24.83
C LEU A 205 -21.63 16.24 25.72
N ALA A 206 -21.88 17.54 25.50
CA ALA A 206 -21.35 18.61 26.32
C ALA A 206 -21.84 18.52 27.77
N LYS A 207 -23.15 18.26 27.96
CA LYS A 207 -23.74 18.04 29.30
C LYS A 207 -23.10 16.85 30.02
N ALA A 208 -22.91 15.72 29.32
CA ALA A 208 -22.26 14.53 29.87
C ALA A 208 -20.83 14.85 30.32
N THR A 209 -20.07 15.53 29.46
CA THR A 209 -18.66 15.85 29.71
C THR A 209 -18.53 16.83 30.87
N LEU A 210 -19.34 17.89 30.91
CA LEU A 210 -19.39 18.85 32.03
C LEU A 210 -19.70 18.15 33.35
N GLN A 211 -20.66 17.21 33.38
CA GLN A 211 -21.00 16.48 34.60
C GLN A 211 -19.83 15.63 35.10
N VAL A 212 -19.13 14.92 34.21
CA VAL A 212 -17.95 14.13 34.59
C VAL A 212 -16.79 15.03 35.04
N VAL A 213 -16.58 16.17 34.39
CA VAL A 213 -15.57 17.17 34.79
C VAL A 213 -15.89 17.73 36.19
N GLN A 214 -17.16 17.99 36.51
CA GLN A 214 -17.57 18.42 37.85
C GLN A 214 -17.28 17.35 38.92
N LEU A 215 -17.52 16.07 38.61
CA LEU A 215 -17.16 14.97 39.50
C LEU A 215 -15.65 14.90 39.74
N LEU A 216 -14.84 15.17 38.71
CA LEU A 216 -13.38 15.24 38.80
C LEU A 216 -12.87 16.52 39.49
N LYS A 217 -13.64 17.61 39.55
CA LYS A 217 -13.26 18.80 40.34
C LYS A 217 -13.44 18.57 41.85
N ASN A 218 -14.24 17.58 42.25
CA ASN A 218 -14.42 17.22 43.66
C ASN A 218 -13.23 16.41 44.21
N ARG A 219 -12.23 17.12 44.74
CA ARG A 219 -11.01 16.53 45.36
C ARG A 219 -11.26 15.69 46.61
N GLY A 220 -12.45 15.72 47.21
CA GLY A 220 -12.82 14.89 48.37
C GLY A 220 -13.33 13.49 48.01
N ALA A 221 -13.42 13.14 46.73
CA ALA A 221 -13.86 11.82 46.29
C ALA A 221 -12.80 10.73 46.56
N LYS A 222 -13.24 9.47 46.76
CA LYS A 222 -12.34 8.31 46.87
C LYS A 222 -11.49 8.17 45.59
N SER A 223 -10.19 7.88 45.73
CA SER A 223 -9.26 7.68 44.60
C SER A 223 -9.83 6.73 43.53
N GLU A 224 -10.43 5.61 43.92
CA GLU A 224 -11.04 4.65 42.98
C GLU A 224 -12.17 5.23 42.12
N ILE A 225 -12.93 6.19 42.64
CA ILE A 225 -14.02 6.86 41.90
C ILE A 225 -13.41 7.87 40.92
N THR A 226 -12.42 8.63 41.38
CA THR A 226 -11.63 9.54 40.55
C THR A 226 -11.01 8.81 39.35
N ARG A 227 -10.34 7.67 39.60
CA ARG A 227 -9.77 6.80 38.56
C ARG A 227 -10.80 6.41 37.50
N THR A 228 -11.97 5.92 37.91
CA THR A 228 -13.04 5.56 36.96
C THR A 228 -13.60 6.76 36.19
N ASN A 229 -13.68 7.94 36.80
CA ASN A 229 -14.15 9.15 36.10
C ASN A 229 -13.12 9.66 35.07
N ILE A 230 -11.82 9.47 35.31
CA ILE A 230 -10.78 9.71 34.29
C ILE A 230 -10.94 8.73 33.12
N GLN A 231 -11.17 7.45 33.41
CA GLN A 231 -11.45 6.45 32.37
C GLN A 231 -12.71 6.79 31.56
N MET A 232 -13.73 7.38 32.18
CA MET A 232 -14.94 7.87 31.48
C MET A 232 -14.58 8.94 30.45
N ILE A 233 -13.82 9.96 30.85
CA ILE A 233 -13.36 11.03 29.95
C ILE A 233 -12.53 10.48 28.79
N GLY A 234 -11.56 9.60 29.08
CA GLY A 234 -10.76 8.94 28.04
C GLY A 234 -11.61 8.09 27.08
N SER A 235 -12.67 7.45 27.58
CA SER A 235 -13.61 6.65 26.79
C SER A 235 -14.54 7.50 25.92
N LEU A 236 -15.00 8.66 26.41
CA LEU A 236 -15.75 9.62 25.60
C LEU A 236 -14.93 10.08 24.40
N SER A 237 -13.68 10.53 24.62
CA SER A 237 -12.77 10.92 23.53
C SER A 237 -12.59 9.81 22.49
N ARG A 238 -12.36 8.56 22.92
CA ARG A 238 -12.20 7.42 22.00
C ARG A 238 -13.45 7.15 21.17
N SER A 239 -14.63 7.43 21.72
CA SER A 239 -15.92 7.11 21.08
C SER A 239 -16.38 8.19 20.12
N VAL A 240 -16.21 9.47 20.48
CA VAL A 240 -16.75 10.60 19.69
C VAL A 240 -15.71 11.29 18.80
N GLY A 241 -14.42 11.00 18.98
CA GLY A 241 -13.35 11.54 18.14
C GLY A 241 -13.24 13.06 18.26
N TYR A 242 -13.18 13.74 17.11
CA TYR A 242 -13.02 15.20 17.01
C TYR A 242 -14.10 15.99 17.74
N ARG A 243 -15.31 15.43 17.95
CA ARG A 243 -16.41 16.08 18.69
C ARG A 243 -16.05 16.36 20.15
N PHE A 244 -15.02 15.71 20.69
CA PHE A 244 -14.52 15.97 22.04
C PHE A 244 -13.63 17.22 22.14
N GLY A 245 -13.12 17.72 21.01
CA GLY A 245 -12.19 18.85 20.93
C GLY A 245 -12.57 20.09 21.76
N PRO A 246 -13.83 20.55 21.74
CA PRO A 246 -14.28 21.72 22.53
C PRO A 246 -14.12 21.57 24.05
N HIS A 247 -13.96 20.35 24.56
CA HIS A 247 -13.87 20.06 26.00
C HIS A 247 -12.43 19.93 26.51
N LEU A 248 -11.43 20.05 25.64
CA LEU A 248 -10.02 19.89 25.99
C LEU A 248 -9.53 20.97 26.96
N ALA A 249 -10.06 22.19 26.85
CA ALA A 249 -9.62 23.32 27.66
C ALA A 249 -9.83 23.12 29.17
N GLU A 250 -10.87 22.37 29.56
CA GLU A 250 -11.10 22.03 30.97
C GLU A 250 -10.50 20.68 31.37
N THR A 251 -10.42 19.72 30.44
CA THR A 251 -10.02 18.35 30.75
C THR A 251 -8.51 18.16 30.77
N VAL A 252 -7.76 18.75 29.84
CA VAL A 252 -6.31 18.57 29.76
C VAL A 252 -5.58 19.09 31.01
N PRO A 253 -5.80 20.33 31.48
CA PRO A 253 -5.14 20.82 32.69
C PRO A 253 -5.48 19.99 33.93
N LEU A 254 -6.72 19.48 33.99
CA LEU A 254 -7.19 18.65 35.09
C LEU A 254 -6.47 17.29 35.13
N LEU A 255 -6.28 16.65 33.98
CA LEU A 255 -5.55 15.39 33.86
C LEU A 255 -4.06 15.56 34.15
N ILE A 256 -3.43 16.62 33.65
CA ILE A 256 -2.03 16.95 33.99
C ILE A 256 -1.90 17.11 35.50
N SER A 257 -2.79 17.89 36.13
CA SER A 257 -2.79 18.08 37.59
C SER A 257 -2.93 16.76 38.34
N TYR A 258 -3.81 15.86 37.91
CA TYR A 258 -4.00 14.55 38.55
C TYR A 258 -2.77 13.66 38.41
N CYS A 259 -2.11 13.69 37.26
CA CYS A 259 -0.88 12.94 37.03
C CYS A 259 0.25 13.42 37.94
N THR A 260 0.46 14.75 38.03
CA THR A 260 1.56 15.34 38.82
C THR A 260 1.29 15.32 40.33
N SER A 261 0.03 15.42 40.76
CA SER A 261 -0.33 15.46 42.19
C SER A 261 -0.65 14.10 42.78
N ALA A 262 -0.57 13.01 42.00
CA ALA A 262 -0.79 11.66 42.51
C ALA A 262 0.24 11.32 43.59
N SER A 263 -0.18 10.64 44.65
CA SER A 263 0.74 10.08 45.63
C SER A 263 1.61 8.99 45.00
N GLU A 264 2.78 8.69 45.57
CA GLU A 264 3.63 7.57 45.13
C GLU A 264 2.84 6.26 45.04
N ASN A 265 1.92 6.02 45.99
CA ASN A 265 1.08 4.82 46.05
C ASN A 265 -0.15 4.81 45.10
N ASP A 266 -0.36 5.83 44.25
CA ASP A 266 -1.52 5.89 43.33
C ASP A 266 -1.06 5.98 41.85
N GLU A 267 -0.32 4.97 41.43
CA GLU A 267 0.25 4.88 40.08
C GLU A 267 -0.82 4.67 39.00
N GLU A 268 -1.92 4.00 39.34
CA GLU A 268 -3.07 3.84 38.44
C GLU A 268 -3.72 5.19 38.08
N LEU A 269 -3.71 6.17 38.99
CA LEU A 269 -4.20 7.51 38.69
C LEU A 269 -3.35 8.19 37.62
N ARG A 270 -2.02 8.04 37.68
CA ARG A 270 -1.09 8.53 36.65
C ARG A 270 -1.29 7.80 35.33
N GLU A 271 -1.38 6.47 35.36
CA GLU A 271 -1.62 5.63 34.19
C GLU A 271 -2.89 6.07 33.44
N TYR A 272 -4.03 6.16 34.12
CA TYR A 272 -5.29 6.53 33.47
C TYR A 272 -5.30 7.98 32.96
N SER A 273 -4.59 8.88 33.63
CA SER A 273 -4.43 10.26 33.16
C SER A 273 -3.64 10.30 31.85
N LEU A 274 -2.52 9.56 31.76
CA LEU A 274 -1.71 9.45 30.56
C LEU A 274 -2.47 8.77 29.40
N GLN A 275 -3.21 7.70 29.67
CA GLN A 275 -4.04 7.02 28.64
C GLN A 275 -5.15 7.93 28.09
N ALA A 276 -5.73 8.79 28.93
CA ALA A 276 -6.71 9.78 28.47
C ALA A 276 -6.06 10.86 27.61
N LEU A 277 -4.87 11.36 27.98
CA LEU A 277 -4.10 12.31 27.17
C LEU A 277 -3.64 11.71 25.83
N GLU A 278 -3.17 10.46 25.83
CA GLU A 278 -2.85 9.68 24.62
C GLU A 278 -4.05 9.65 23.66
N SER A 279 -5.24 9.34 24.18
CA SER A 279 -6.48 9.36 23.41
C SER A 279 -6.78 10.75 22.83
N PHE A 280 -6.59 11.82 23.59
CA PHE A 280 -6.86 13.18 23.12
C PHE A 280 -5.93 13.56 21.96
N MET A 281 -4.65 13.21 22.05
CA MET A 281 -3.66 13.44 21.00
C MET A 281 -4.08 12.76 19.68
N LEU A 282 -4.53 11.52 19.75
CA LEU A 282 -4.93 10.75 18.57
C LEU A 282 -6.30 11.15 17.99
N ARG A 283 -7.24 11.58 18.85
CA ARG A 283 -8.65 11.79 18.47
C ARG A 283 -9.00 13.24 18.18
N CYS A 284 -8.24 14.20 18.73
CA CYS A 284 -8.50 15.63 18.60
C CYS A 284 -7.26 16.40 18.08
N PRO A 285 -6.65 16.01 16.94
CA PRO A 285 -5.38 16.58 16.47
C PRO A 285 -5.47 18.05 16.03
N ARG A 286 -6.62 18.73 16.07
CA ARG A 286 -6.67 20.18 15.82
C ARG A 286 -6.66 20.96 17.12
N ASP A 287 -7.59 20.62 18.01
CA ASP A 287 -7.86 21.37 19.24
C ASP A 287 -6.83 21.12 20.35
N ILE A 288 -6.11 19.98 20.32
CA ILE A 288 -5.10 19.64 21.34
C ILE A 288 -3.79 20.42 21.20
N SER A 289 -3.57 21.11 20.07
CA SER A 289 -2.31 21.80 19.72
C SER A 289 -1.73 22.71 20.81
N PRO A 290 -2.53 23.53 21.53
CA PRO A 290 -2.02 24.40 22.59
C PRO A 290 -1.42 23.65 23.79
N TYR A 291 -1.78 22.37 23.96
CA TYR A 291 -1.38 21.57 25.11
C TYR A 291 -0.28 20.56 24.81
N CYS A 292 0.14 20.42 23.54
CA CYS A 292 1.10 19.40 23.14
C CYS A 292 2.43 19.48 23.90
N GLU A 293 2.92 20.69 24.17
CA GLU A 293 4.17 20.87 24.94
C GLU A 293 4.03 20.41 26.40
N GLY A 294 2.91 20.71 27.06
CA GLY A 294 2.64 20.24 28.41
C GLY A 294 2.53 18.72 28.50
N ILE A 295 1.86 18.11 27.51
CA ILE A 295 1.71 16.65 27.43
C ILE A 295 3.05 15.96 27.13
N LEU A 296 3.86 16.55 26.23
CA LEU A 296 5.20 16.07 25.93
C LEU A 296 6.08 16.04 27.19
N ASN A 297 6.17 17.16 27.90
CA ASN A 297 7.00 17.27 29.11
C ASN A 297 6.58 16.23 30.16
N LEU A 298 5.27 16.08 30.36
CA LEU A 298 4.70 15.09 31.27
C LEU A 298 5.08 13.65 30.86
N ALA A 299 4.96 13.32 29.58
CA ALA A 299 5.31 11.98 29.08
C ALA A 299 6.82 11.71 29.15
N LEU A 300 7.67 12.72 28.91
CA LEU A 300 9.13 12.62 29.04
C LEU A 300 9.61 12.50 30.49
N GLU A 301 8.85 13.02 31.45
CA GLU A 301 9.11 12.82 32.88
C GLU A 301 8.77 11.37 33.27
N TYR A 302 7.54 10.94 32.96
CA TYR A 302 7.03 9.65 33.42
C TYR A 302 7.53 8.43 32.63
N VAL A 303 8.12 8.61 31.44
CA VAL A 303 8.84 7.52 30.75
C VAL A 303 10.11 7.11 31.50
N SER A 304 10.71 8.03 32.26
CA SER A 304 11.88 7.81 33.10
C SER A 304 11.54 7.52 34.57
N TYR A 305 10.26 7.44 34.93
CA TYR A 305 9.81 7.25 36.31
C TYR A 305 9.99 5.80 36.76
N ASP A 306 11.09 5.54 37.47
CA ASP A 306 11.45 4.23 38.03
C ASP A 306 11.92 4.40 39.49
N PRO A 307 10.98 4.68 40.43
CA PRO A 307 11.33 5.01 41.82
C PRO A 307 12.04 3.87 42.57
N ASN A 308 11.90 2.64 42.06
CA ASN A 308 12.50 1.44 42.65
C ASN A 308 13.86 1.08 42.01
N PHE A 309 14.39 1.93 41.11
CA PHE A 309 15.66 1.69 40.44
C PHE A 309 16.80 2.46 41.11
N THR A 310 17.75 1.73 41.69
CA THR A 310 19.01 2.30 42.19
C THR A 310 20.11 2.08 41.16
N ASP A 311 20.68 3.17 40.63
CA ASP A 311 21.79 3.19 39.64
C ASP A 311 23.09 2.49 40.10
N SER A 312 23.14 1.87 41.28
CA SER A 312 24.39 1.50 41.97
C SER A 312 24.97 0.12 41.61
N MET A 313 24.62 -0.49 40.49
CA MET A 313 25.12 -1.83 40.11
C MET A 313 25.27 -2.01 38.59
N ASP A 314 25.96 -1.11 37.88
CA ASP A 314 26.43 -1.38 36.50
C ASP A 314 27.32 -0.25 35.93
N GLU A 315 28.35 0.19 36.67
CA GLU A 315 29.53 0.76 36.01
C GLU A 315 30.30 -0.39 35.36
N ASP A 316 30.33 -0.38 34.02
CA ASP A 316 31.32 -1.03 33.15
C ASP A 316 31.91 -2.38 33.63
N THR A 317 31.21 -3.48 33.36
CA THR A 317 31.87 -4.78 33.12
C THR A 317 31.77 -5.15 31.65
N ASP A 318 32.53 -4.43 30.83
CA ASP A 318 33.07 -4.95 29.56
C ASP A 318 34.16 -5.99 29.86
N GLU A 319 33.84 -7.03 30.63
CA GLU A 319 34.65 -8.25 30.68
C GLU A 319 34.03 -9.30 29.76
N GLU A 320 34.86 -9.77 28.83
CA GLU A 320 34.60 -10.87 27.92
C GLU A 320 33.89 -12.00 28.66
N ALA A 321 32.63 -12.26 28.29
CA ALA A 321 31.89 -13.41 28.77
C ALA A 321 32.60 -14.69 28.31
N LYS A 322 33.54 -15.17 29.12
CA LYS A 322 33.93 -16.57 29.15
C LYS A 322 32.70 -17.36 29.58
N GLU A 323 32.34 -18.31 28.74
CA GLU A 323 31.37 -19.35 29.07
C GLU A 323 31.91 -20.14 30.27
N GLU A 324 31.48 -19.80 31.47
CA GLU A 324 31.48 -20.72 32.60
C GLU A 324 30.02 -21.08 32.91
N ASP A 325 29.65 -22.29 32.51
CA ASP A 325 28.62 -23.07 33.21
C ASP A 325 29.06 -23.17 34.67
N ASP A 326 28.34 -22.54 35.59
CA ASP A 326 28.06 -23.14 36.90
C ASP A 326 26.89 -22.41 37.59
N ASP A 327 26.11 -23.23 38.30
CA ASP A 327 24.98 -22.88 39.14
C ASP A 327 25.31 -21.77 40.14
N ASP A 328 24.41 -20.78 40.30
CA ASP A 328 23.95 -20.44 41.64
C ASP A 328 22.63 -19.65 41.65
N GLU A 329 21.75 -20.09 42.55
CA GLU A 329 20.51 -19.47 42.97
C GLU A 329 20.79 -18.12 43.65
N SER A 330 20.31 -16.98 43.12
CA SER A 330 19.77 -15.85 43.92
C SER A 330 19.46 -14.59 43.09
N ALA A 331 18.40 -14.64 42.27
CA ALA A 331 17.79 -13.40 41.75
C ALA A 331 16.26 -13.49 41.61
N ASN A 332 15.61 -14.46 42.27
CA ASN A 332 14.18 -14.73 42.12
C ASN A 332 13.35 -14.55 43.41
N GLU A 333 13.81 -13.73 44.35
CA GLU A 333 12.95 -13.25 45.45
C GLU A 333 12.93 -11.73 45.50
N TYR A 334 12.27 -11.12 44.52
CA TYR A 334 11.63 -9.82 44.72
C TYR A 334 10.12 -10.06 44.66
N THR A 335 9.46 -9.90 45.80
CA THR A 335 8.01 -9.94 45.96
C THR A 335 7.36 -8.82 45.12
N ASP A 336 6.82 -9.20 43.97
CA ASP A 336 6.36 -8.39 42.82
C ASP A 336 4.89 -7.88 42.94
N ASP A 337 4.23 -8.00 44.09
CA ASP A 337 2.78 -7.74 44.16
C ASP A 337 2.40 -6.25 44.33
N GLU A 338 3.36 -5.33 44.57
CA GLU A 338 3.06 -3.90 44.84
C GLU A 338 3.69 -2.86 43.90
N ASP A 339 4.61 -3.22 42.97
CA ASP A 339 5.21 -2.25 42.02
C ASP A 339 4.36 -2.12 40.73
N ALA A 340 3.58 -1.05 40.59
CA ALA A 340 2.83 -0.72 39.38
C ALA A 340 3.47 0.42 38.56
N SER A 341 4.70 0.85 38.89
CA SER A 341 5.40 1.99 38.28
C SER A 341 5.63 1.78 36.79
N TRP A 342 5.81 0.51 36.40
CA TRP A 342 5.97 0.09 35.02
C TRP A 342 4.75 0.41 34.15
N LYS A 343 3.53 0.42 34.71
CA LYS A 343 2.32 0.80 33.97
C LYS A 343 2.33 2.28 33.60
N VAL A 344 2.91 3.12 34.46
CA VAL A 344 3.08 4.56 34.22
C VAL A 344 4.10 4.80 33.11
N ARG A 345 5.27 4.13 33.14
CA ARG A 345 6.27 4.20 32.06
C ARG A 345 5.69 3.74 30.73
N ARG A 346 4.91 2.66 30.75
CA ARG A 346 4.22 2.12 29.57
C ARG A 346 3.21 3.11 28.97
N ALA A 347 2.35 3.71 29.80
CA ALA A 347 1.38 4.71 29.35
C ALA A 347 2.09 5.96 28.79
N SER A 348 3.23 6.34 29.39
CA SER A 348 4.05 7.46 28.93
C SER A 348 4.65 7.20 27.55
N ALA A 349 5.22 6.01 27.31
CA ALA A 349 5.75 5.62 26.00
C ALA A 349 4.67 5.69 24.92
N LYS A 350 3.46 5.17 25.20
CA LYS A 350 2.33 5.25 24.26
C LYS A 350 1.86 6.69 24.02
N CYS A 351 1.87 7.53 25.05
CA CYS A 351 1.56 8.95 24.91
C CYS A 351 2.59 9.66 24.01
N LEU A 352 3.89 9.37 24.17
CA LEU A 352 4.94 9.86 23.26
C LEU A 352 4.70 9.38 21.82
N SER A 353 4.36 8.10 21.63
CA SER A 353 4.01 7.55 20.31
C SER A 353 2.81 8.29 19.70
N ALA A 354 1.77 8.59 20.49
CA ALA A 354 0.62 9.37 20.03
C ALA A 354 1.02 10.78 19.58
N ILE A 355 1.93 11.46 20.29
CA ILE A 355 2.47 12.76 19.87
C ILE A 355 3.21 12.63 18.53
N ILE A 356 4.12 11.66 18.41
CA ILE A 356 4.89 11.41 17.19
C ILE A 356 3.98 11.21 15.97
N VAL A 357 2.93 10.40 16.09
CA VAL A 357 2.00 10.09 15.00
C VAL A 357 1.12 11.30 14.63
N SER A 358 0.66 12.04 15.63
CA SER A 358 -0.32 13.12 15.45
C SER A 358 0.30 14.49 15.15
N ARG A 359 1.62 14.65 15.37
CA ARG A 359 2.35 15.92 15.25
C ARG A 359 3.64 15.79 14.42
N PRO A 360 3.56 15.55 13.10
CA PRO A 360 4.74 15.51 12.23
C PRO A 360 5.59 16.80 12.28
N GLU A 361 4.96 17.95 12.53
CA GLU A 361 5.62 19.26 12.68
C GLU A 361 6.53 19.35 13.92
N MET A 362 6.35 18.47 14.91
CA MET A 362 7.17 18.43 16.12
C MET A 362 8.36 17.46 16.03
N LEU A 363 8.56 16.76 14.90
CA LEU A 363 9.57 15.70 14.79
C LEU A 363 10.99 16.16 15.14
N SER A 364 11.43 17.34 14.69
CA SER A 364 12.76 17.86 15.07
C SER A 364 12.89 18.04 16.58
N LYS A 365 11.83 18.53 17.25
CA LYS A 365 11.78 18.61 18.73
C LYS A 365 11.82 17.22 19.37
N MET A 366 11.11 16.24 18.81
CA MET A 366 11.15 14.85 19.29
C MET A 366 12.56 14.26 19.21
N PHE A 367 13.33 14.56 18.17
CA PHE A 367 14.73 14.11 18.08
C PHE A 367 15.64 14.77 19.11
N LEU A 368 15.39 16.02 19.49
CA LEU A 368 16.18 16.71 20.50
C LEU A 368 15.84 16.29 21.94
N GLU A 369 14.55 16.07 22.24
CA GLU A 369 14.08 15.85 23.62
C GLU A 369 13.70 14.40 23.92
N ALA A 370 13.00 13.72 23.01
CA ALA A 370 12.46 12.38 23.25
C ALA A 370 13.43 11.27 22.83
N CYS A 371 14.09 11.41 21.68
CA CYS A 371 14.98 10.39 21.12
C CYS A 371 16.11 9.98 22.10
N PRO A 372 16.85 10.90 22.75
CA PRO A 372 17.91 10.50 23.68
C PRO A 372 17.37 9.70 24.87
N LYS A 373 16.23 10.10 25.43
CA LYS A 373 15.58 9.39 26.54
C LYS A 373 15.09 8.00 26.14
N LEU A 374 14.53 7.86 24.93
CA LEU A 374 14.09 6.56 24.42
C LEU A 374 15.28 5.60 24.21
N ILE A 375 16.38 6.09 23.63
CA ILE A 375 17.60 5.28 23.42
C ILE A 375 18.19 4.82 24.76
N GLU A 376 18.20 5.70 25.76
CA GLU A 376 18.64 5.35 27.11
C GLU A 376 17.75 4.26 27.73
N ARG A 377 16.43 4.34 27.52
CA ARG A 377 15.46 3.34 28.02
C ARG A 377 15.38 2.06 27.20
N PHE A 378 16.22 1.85 26.17
CA PHE A 378 16.35 0.52 25.57
C PHE A 378 16.84 -0.53 26.59
N ARG A 379 17.53 -0.09 27.66
CA ARG A 379 17.95 -0.94 28.80
C ARG A 379 16.88 -1.14 29.88
N GLU A 380 15.61 -0.89 29.58
CA GLU A 380 14.49 -1.08 30.51
C GLU A 380 14.46 -2.50 31.10
N ARG A 381 14.20 -2.63 32.42
CA ARG A 381 14.15 -3.94 33.09
C ARG A 381 12.86 -4.69 32.77
N GLU A 382 11.75 -3.96 32.70
CA GLU A 382 10.42 -4.52 32.46
C GLU A 382 10.21 -4.80 30.98
N GLU A 383 10.16 -6.08 30.60
CA GLU A 383 10.12 -6.48 29.20
C GLU A 383 8.94 -5.86 28.43
N ASN A 384 7.77 -5.74 29.07
CA ASN A 384 6.58 -5.11 28.45
C ASN A 384 6.80 -3.62 28.18
N VAL A 385 7.43 -2.90 29.11
CA VAL A 385 7.75 -1.49 28.92
C VAL A 385 8.81 -1.34 27.84
N LYS A 386 9.85 -2.19 27.84
CA LYS A 386 10.90 -2.22 26.81
C LYS A 386 10.31 -2.34 25.40
N MET A 387 9.32 -3.21 25.22
CA MET A 387 8.65 -3.36 23.92
C MET A 387 7.88 -2.10 23.50
N ASP A 388 7.18 -1.44 24.43
CA ASP A 388 6.49 -0.18 24.14
C ASP A 388 7.49 0.96 23.84
N ILE A 389 8.68 0.97 24.45
CA ILE A 389 9.79 1.89 24.10
C ILE A 389 10.29 1.63 22.68
N PHE A 390 10.58 0.37 22.32
CA PHE A 390 10.99 0.02 20.95
C PHE A 390 9.92 0.41 19.92
N ASN A 391 8.64 0.13 20.20
CA ASN A 391 7.55 0.51 19.31
C ASN A 391 7.42 2.03 19.15
N THR A 392 7.60 2.79 20.24
CA THR A 392 7.59 4.25 20.21
C THR A 392 8.72 4.79 19.34
N PHE A 393 9.92 4.21 19.46
CA PHE A 393 11.07 4.57 18.62
C PHE A 393 10.86 4.18 17.15
N ILE A 394 10.31 2.99 16.86
CA ILE A 394 9.94 2.58 15.51
C ILE A 394 8.94 3.56 14.89
N GLU A 395 7.98 4.06 15.66
CA GLU A 395 7.03 5.05 15.16
C GLU A 395 7.71 6.40 14.85
N LEU A 396 8.70 6.82 15.66
CA LEU A 396 9.53 7.99 15.36
C LEU A 396 10.27 7.82 14.01
N LEU A 397 10.83 6.64 13.76
CA LEU A 397 11.48 6.31 12.49
C LEU A 397 10.48 6.37 11.32
N ARG A 398 9.32 5.71 11.45
CA ARG A 398 8.28 5.68 10.41
C ARG A 398 7.78 7.06 10.04
N GLN A 399 7.47 7.90 11.04
CA GLN A 399 7.03 9.27 10.78
C GLN A 399 8.12 10.09 10.11
N THR A 400 9.38 9.92 10.51
CA THR A 400 10.53 10.54 9.83
C THR A 400 10.59 10.14 8.36
N GLY A 401 10.47 8.85 8.06
CA GLY A 401 10.43 8.34 6.68
C GLY A 401 9.23 8.86 5.89
N ASN A 402 8.06 9.02 6.52
CA ASN A 402 6.87 9.54 5.86
C ASN A 402 6.97 11.03 5.50
N VAL A 403 7.53 11.86 6.38
CA VAL A 403 7.68 13.31 6.15
C VAL A 403 8.81 13.62 5.16
N THR A 404 9.86 12.80 5.13
CA THR A 404 11.07 13.08 4.33
C THR A 404 11.14 12.32 3.00
N LYS A 405 10.06 11.61 2.61
CA LYS A 405 9.97 10.91 1.32
C LYS A 405 10.22 11.88 0.15
N GLY A 406 11.29 11.63 -0.61
CA GLY A 406 11.63 12.41 -1.80
C GLY A 406 12.34 13.74 -1.52
N GLN A 407 12.68 14.04 -0.26
CA GLN A 407 13.49 15.21 0.12
C GLN A 407 14.97 14.81 0.22
N GLY A 408 15.87 15.64 -0.30
CA GLY A 408 17.33 15.47 -0.14
C GLY A 408 17.83 15.92 1.23
N ASP A 409 18.97 15.38 1.68
CA ASP A 409 19.59 15.65 3.00
C ASP A 409 20.29 17.02 3.07
N ILE A 410 19.64 18.10 2.62
CA ILE A 410 20.28 19.43 2.47
C ILE A 410 20.16 20.27 3.76
N ASP A 411 19.20 19.97 4.64
CA ASP A 411 18.91 20.76 5.85
C ASP A 411 19.38 20.06 7.13
N GLU A 412 20.33 20.68 7.84
CA GLU A 412 20.90 20.23 9.12
C GLU A 412 19.88 20.23 10.27
N SER A 413 18.71 20.86 10.10
CA SER A 413 17.61 20.80 11.07
C SER A 413 16.55 19.75 10.74
N SER A 414 16.70 19.06 9.60
CA SER A 414 15.73 18.07 9.16
C SER A 414 15.70 16.85 10.11
N PRO A 415 14.52 16.26 10.36
CA PRO A 415 14.40 15.05 11.18
C PRO A 415 15.27 13.88 10.69
N ARG A 416 15.48 13.77 9.37
CA ARG A 416 16.31 12.75 8.75
C ARG A 416 17.80 12.96 9.02
N TRP A 417 18.28 14.21 8.99
CA TRP A 417 19.64 14.55 9.38
C TRP A 417 19.88 14.28 10.87
N LEU A 418 18.94 14.69 11.74
CA LEU A 418 19.02 14.44 13.18
C LEU A 418 19.07 12.94 13.50
N LEU A 419 18.22 12.14 12.83
CA LEU A 419 18.25 10.69 12.96
C LEU A 419 19.63 10.11 12.59
N LYS A 420 20.26 10.59 11.52
CA LYS A 420 21.59 10.14 11.09
C LYS A 420 22.65 10.34 12.17
N GLN A 421 22.59 11.45 12.91
CA GLN A 421 23.51 11.72 14.03
C GLN A 421 23.31 10.77 15.21
N GLU A 422 22.09 10.25 15.40
CA GLU A 422 21.77 9.35 16.51
C GLU A 422 22.08 7.86 16.20
N VAL A 423 22.33 7.51 14.93
CA VAL A 423 22.61 6.12 14.49
C VAL A 423 23.68 5.42 15.36
N PRO A 424 24.85 6.01 15.65
CA PRO A 424 25.88 5.33 16.45
C PRO A 424 25.38 4.95 17.85
N LYS A 425 24.60 5.83 18.49
CA LYS A 425 24.06 5.59 19.84
C LYS A 425 22.97 4.53 19.81
N VAL A 426 22.09 4.58 18.80
CA VAL A 426 21.05 3.56 18.57
C VAL A 426 21.70 2.19 18.40
N VAL A 427 22.69 2.07 17.51
CA VAL A 427 23.35 0.78 17.24
C VAL A 427 24.09 0.27 18.47
N LYS A 428 24.82 1.13 19.19
CA LYS A 428 25.49 0.75 20.45
C LYS A 428 24.50 0.18 21.46
N SER A 429 23.39 0.89 21.70
CA SER A 429 22.36 0.48 22.66
C SER A 429 21.67 -0.83 22.24
N ILE A 430 21.29 -0.95 20.97
CA ILE A 430 20.66 -2.15 20.41
C ILE A 430 21.60 -3.37 20.45
N ASN A 431 22.90 -3.19 20.21
CA ASN A 431 23.85 -4.32 20.26
C ASN A 431 23.90 -4.97 21.65
N ARG A 432 23.79 -4.17 22.73
CA ARG A 432 23.63 -4.71 24.11
C ARG A 432 22.36 -5.56 24.20
N GLN A 433 21.25 -5.08 23.63
CA GLN A 433 19.96 -5.78 23.65
C GLN A 433 19.97 -7.10 22.85
N LEU A 434 20.76 -7.21 21.79
CA LEU A 434 20.93 -8.46 21.04
C LEU A 434 21.65 -9.57 21.83
N ARG A 435 22.39 -9.21 22.88
CA ARG A 435 23.13 -10.15 23.76
C ARG A 435 22.31 -10.69 24.92
N GLU A 436 21.14 -10.09 25.22
CA GLU A 436 20.27 -10.52 26.33
C GLU A 436 19.74 -11.95 26.15
N LYS A 437 19.20 -12.56 27.22
CA LYS A 437 18.58 -13.89 27.13
C LYS A 437 17.21 -13.86 26.43
N SER A 438 16.42 -12.80 26.63
CA SER A 438 15.05 -12.72 26.09
C SER A 438 15.00 -12.73 24.56
N ILE A 439 14.26 -13.69 24.01
CA ILE A 439 13.98 -13.79 22.57
C ILE A 439 13.12 -12.61 22.10
N LYS A 440 12.18 -12.15 22.94
CA LYS A 440 11.29 -11.03 22.61
C LYS A 440 12.08 -9.73 22.51
N THR A 441 13.04 -9.50 23.41
CA THR A 441 13.96 -8.36 23.32
C THR A 441 14.76 -8.37 22.03
N LYS A 442 15.36 -9.52 21.66
CA LYS A 442 16.12 -9.65 20.40
C LYS A 442 15.27 -9.37 19.16
N VAL A 443 14.04 -9.88 19.13
CA VAL A 443 13.07 -9.61 18.05
C VAL A 443 12.76 -8.11 17.95
N GLY A 444 12.51 -7.45 19.08
CA GLY A 444 12.30 -6.00 19.14
C GLY A 444 13.52 -5.21 18.65
N ALA A 445 14.71 -5.61 19.08
CA ALA A 445 15.98 -5.03 18.66
C ALA A 445 16.20 -5.11 17.13
N PHE A 446 15.98 -6.27 16.52
CA PHE A 446 16.02 -6.40 15.06
C PHE A 446 14.94 -5.56 14.36
N SER A 447 13.76 -5.43 14.96
CA SER A 447 12.67 -4.60 14.41
C SER A 447 13.03 -3.12 14.37
N VAL A 448 13.74 -2.60 15.38
CA VAL A 448 14.27 -1.22 15.40
C VAL A 448 15.30 -1.03 14.27
N LEU A 449 16.27 -1.93 14.14
CA LEU A 449 17.30 -1.84 13.09
C LEU A 449 16.71 -1.94 11.68
N LYS A 450 15.71 -2.81 11.50
CA LYS A 450 14.98 -2.97 10.24
C LYS A 450 14.34 -1.66 9.81
N GLU A 451 13.59 -1.03 10.72
CA GLU A 451 12.93 0.25 10.41
C GLU A 451 13.95 1.36 10.16
N LEU A 452 15.06 1.36 10.90
CA LEU A 452 16.15 2.33 10.71
C LEU A 452 16.72 2.27 9.29
N VAL A 453 16.99 1.07 8.78
CA VAL A 453 17.52 0.86 7.42
C VAL A 453 16.50 1.23 6.33
N VAL A 454 15.20 1.00 6.58
CA VAL A 454 14.13 1.39 5.64
C VAL A 454 14.06 2.92 5.50
N VAL A 455 14.25 3.66 6.59
CA VAL A 455 14.20 5.13 6.60
C VAL A 455 15.50 5.75 6.10
N LEU A 456 16.64 5.20 6.53
CA LEU A 456 17.99 5.61 6.15
C LEU A 456 18.75 4.46 5.48
N PRO A 457 18.66 4.33 4.15
CA PRO A 457 19.56 3.44 3.40
C PRO A 457 21.03 3.77 3.68
N ASP A 458 21.90 2.76 3.68
CA ASP A 458 23.34 2.86 3.92
C ASP A 458 23.80 3.30 5.34
N CYS A 459 22.88 3.53 6.30
CA CYS A 459 23.23 4.07 7.61
C CYS A 459 24.03 3.13 8.54
N LEU A 460 24.02 1.81 8.28
CA LEU A 460 24.69 0.82 9.11
C LEU A 460 26.08 0.44 8.59
N ALA A 461 26.59 1.08 7.52
CA ALA A 461 27.85 0.71 6.88
C ALA A 461 29.03 0.60 7.87
N ASP A 462 29.22 1.63 8.71
CA ASP A 462 30.33 1.70 9.66
C ASP A 462 30.12 0.82 10.91
N HIS A 463 28.90 0.33 11.13
CA HIS A 463 28.53 -0.40 12.34
C HIS A 463 28.16 -1.87 12.10
N PHE A 464 28.06 -2.29 10.84
CA PHE A 464 27.57 -3.62 10.48
C PHE A 464 28.36 -4.75 11.15
N GLY A 465 29.69 -4.61 11.23
CA GLY A 465 30.54 -5.59 11.90
C GLY A 465 30.17 -5.88 13.35
N SER A 466 29.67 -4.88 14.07
CA SER A 466 29.24 -5.04 15.46
C SER A 466 27.94 -5.84 15.60
N LEU A 467 27.12 -5.90 14.55
CA LEU A 467 25.83 -6.59 14.52
C LEU A 467 25.94 -8.05 14.05
N VAL A 468 27.02 -8.40 13.34
CA VAL A 468 27.25 -9.75 12.79
C VAL A 468 27.15 -10.85 13.85
N PRO A 469 27.77 -10.74 15.05
CA PRO A 469 27.64 -11.78 16.07
C PRO A 469 26.20 -12.00 16.54
N GLY A 470 25.41 -10.92 16.63
CA GLY A 470 23.99 -10.99 16.99
C GLY A 470 23.16 -11.70 15.92
N ILE A 471 23.43 -11.43 14.64
CA ILE A 471 22.79 -12.10 13.50
C ILE A 471 23.17 -13.59 13.50
N GLU A 472 24.46 -13.91 13.64
CA GLU A 472 24.94 -15.29 13.65
C GLU A 472 24.31 -16.12 14.79
N LYS A 473 24.30 -15.57 16.01
CA LYS A 473 23.69 -16.23 17.18
C LYS A 473 22.19 -16.46 16.95
N ALA A 474 21.46 -15.47 16.43
CA ALA A 474 20.04 -15.61 16.13
C ALA A 474 19.73 -16.74 15.13
N LEU A 475 20.61 -16.97 14.14
CA LEU A 475 20.42 -17.98 13.10
C LEU A 475 20.86 -19.39 13.52
N ASN A 476 21.93 -19.50 14.30
CA ASN A 476 22.55 -20.78 14.66
C ASN A 476 22.02 -21.40 15.97
N ASP A 477 21.56 -20.59 16.92
CA ASP A 477 21.15 -21.08 18.24
C ASP A 477 19.91 -21.99 18.12
N LYS A 478 19.98 -23.15 18.77
CA LYS A 478 18.87 -24.13 18.81
C LYS A 478 17.67 -23.60 19.58
N SER A 479 17.89 -22.70 20.54
CA SER A 479 16.84 -22.05 21.32
C SER A 479 16.11 -20.95 20.54
N SER A 480 16.66 -20.51 19.40
CA SER A 480 16.05 -19.46 18.58
C SER A 480 14.71 -19.89 18.00
N THR A 481 13.67 -19.12 18.32
CA THR A 481 12.36 -19.27 17.69
C THR A 481 12.42 -18.94 16.21
N SER A 482 11.49 -19.49 15.44
CA SER A 482 11.36 -19.17 14.01
C SER A 482 11.17 -17.67 13.76
N ASN A 483 10.52 -16.94 14.67
CA ASN A 483 10.31 -15.49 14.53
C ASN A 483 11.63 -14.70 14.66
N LEU A 484 12.48 -15.07 15.61
CA LEU A 484 13.81 -14.46 15.78
C LEU A 484 14.69 -14.67 14.55
N LYS A 485 14.71 -15.89 14.00
CA LYS A 485 15.42 -16.19 12.75
C LYS A 485 14.92 -15.35 11.58
N ILE A 486 13.60 -15.22 11.44
CA ILE A 486 12.99 -14.41 10.37
C ILE A 486 13.41 -12.95 10.48
N GLU A 487 13.33 -12.33 11.66
CA GLU A 487 13.73 -10.92 11.83
C GLU A 487 15.22 -10.69 11.55
N ALA A 488 16.10 -11.60 11.98
CA ALA A 488 17.53 -11.54 11.65
C ALA A 488 17.79 -11.65 10.14
N LEU A 489 17.09 -12.57 9.45
CA LEU A 489 17.17 -12.72 7.99
C LEU A 489 16.63 -11.48 7.26
N VAL A 490 15.48 -10.95 7.69
CA VAL A 490 14.90 -9.73 7.09
C VAL A 490 15.85 -8.55 7.23
N LEU A 491 16.45 -8.33 8.42
CA LEU A 491 17.47 -7.30 8.60
C LEU A 491 18.65 -7.53 7.64
N THR A 492 19.18 -8.76 7.59
CA THR A 492 20.33 -9.09 6.74
C THR A 492 20.04 -8.79 5.26
N ARG A 493 18.85 -9.16 4.78
CA ARG A 493 18.40 -8.87 3.41
C ARG A 493 18.34 -7.36 3.15
N LEU A 494 17.72 -6.61 4.05
CA LEU A 494 17.53 -5.17 3.87
C LEU A 494 18.85 -4.42 3.87
N VAL A 495 19.78 -4.78 4.77
CA VAL A 495 21.11 -4.16 4.82
C VAL A 495 21.88 -4.49 3.55
N MET A 496 21.93 -5.76 3.12
CA MET A 496 22.59 -6.16 1.87
C MET A 496 22.03 -5.48 0.61
N ALA A 497 20.71 -5.24 0.56
CA ALA A 497 20.07 -4.59 -0.58
C ALA A 497 20.27 -3.06 -0.61
N SER A 498 20.62 -2.44 0.52
CA SER A 498 20.65 -0.98 0.67
C SER A 498 22.04 -0.38 0.87
N HIS A 499 23.06 -1.20 1.13
CA HIS A 499 24.44 -0.75 1.38
C HIS A 499 25.38 -1.22 0.29
N SER A 500 26.57 -0.61 0.21
CA SER A 500 27.58 -1.06 -0.75
C SER A 500 28.06 -2.50 -0.45
N PRO A 501 28.24 -3.36 -1.47
CA PRO A 501 28.72 -4.73 -1.30
C PRO A 501 30.00 -4.89 -0.47
N SER A 502 30.91 -3.91 -0.56
CA SER A 502 32.19 -3.88 0.16
C SER A 502 32.06 -3.98 1.68
N VAL A 503 30.98 -3.46 2.27
CA VAL A 503 30.71 -3.50 3.72
C VAL A 503 30.64 -4.94 4.23
N PHE A 504 30.12 -5.85 3.41
CA PHE A 504 29.86 -7.24 3.81
C PHE A 504 31.05 -8.16 3.58
N HIS A 505 31.99 -7.79 2.71
CA HIS A 505 33.11 -8.63 2.27
C HIS A 505 33.93 -9.22 3.43
N PRO A 506 34.24 -8.48 4.52
CA PRO A 506 34.92 -9.03 5.70
C PRO A 506 34.12 -10.11 6.44
N TYR A 507 32.79 -10.13 6.30
CA TYR A 507 31.87 -10.92 7.11
C TYR A 507 31.18 -12.06 6.34
N ILE A 508 31.44 -12.21 5.02
CA ILE A 508 30.83 -13.25 4.17
C ILE A 508 30.99 -14.65 4.77
N LYS A 509 32.18 -14.97 5.31
CA LYS A 509 32.45 -16.29 5.90
C LYS A 509 31.54 -16.57 7.10
N ALA A 510 31.33 -15.58 7.97
CA ALA A 510 30.47 -15.69 9.15
C ALA A 510 28.99 -15.77 8.77
N LEU A 511 28.56 -15.07 7.70
CA LEU A 511 27.15 -15.00 7.30
C LEU A 511 26.70 -16.15 6.40
N SER A 512 27.57 -16.64 5.52
CA SER A 512 27.21 -17.63 4.49
C SER A 512 26.72 -18.96 5.08
N ALA A 513 27.44 -19.55 6.04
CA ALA A 513 27.05 -20.83 6.63
C ALA A 513 25.70 -20.78 7.38
N PRO A 514 25.43 -19.78 8.24
CA PRO A 514 24.11 -19.61 8.87
C PRO A 514 22.97 -19.44 7.86
N ILE A 515 23.17 -18.63 6.80
CA ILE A 515 22.17 -18.42 5.74
C ILE A 515 21.86 -19.74 5.03
N LEU A 516 22.89 -20.49 4.63
CA LEU A 516 22.72 -21.78 3.95
C LEU A 516 22.07 -22.84 4.84
N SER A 517 22.34 -22.81 6.14
CA SER A 517 21.66 -23.65 7.14
C SER A 517 20.17 -23.30 7.22
N ALA A 518 19.83 -22.00 7.25
CA ALA A 518 18.44 -21.53 7.31
C ALA A 518 17.62 -21.88 6.05
N ILE A 519 18.25 -22.00 4.87
CA ILE A 519 17.58 -22.55 3.66
C ILE A 519 17.12 -23.99 3.90
N ARG A 520 17.79 -24.75 4.77
CA ARG A 520 17.46 -26.14 5.11
C ARG A 520 16.55 -26.27 6.34
N ASP A 521 16.01 -25.15 6.85
CA ASP A 521 15.13 -25.15 8.02
C ASP A 521 13.81 -25.91 7.76
N ARG A 522 13.21 -26.43 8.83
CA ARG A 522 11.94 -27.16 8.77
C ARG A 522 10.76 -26.21 8.51
N TYR A 523 10.84 -24.99 9.01
CA TYR A 523 9.75 -24.02 8.86
C TYR A 523 9.91 -23.24 7.55
N TYR A 524 8.86 -23.29 6.72
CA TYR A 524 8.91 -22.77 5.37
C TYR A 524 9.17 -21.25 5.31
N LYS A 525 8.67 -20.45 6.26
CA LYS A 525 8.92 -19.00 6.28
C LYS A 525 10.38 -18.64 6.53
N VAL A 526 11.07 -19.39 7.38
CA VAL A 526 12.53 -19.23 7.58
C VAL A 526 13.26 -19.58 6.29
N THR A 527 12.88 -20.68 5.65
CA THR A 527 13.47 -21.10 4.36
C THR A 527 13.24 -20.04 3.26
N ALA A 528 12.02 -19.53 3.14
CA ALA A 528 11.67 -18.53 2.13
C ALA A 528 12.47 -17.24 2.31
N GLU A 529 12.59 -16.73 3.53
CA GLU A 529 13.38 -15.53 3.79
C GLU A 529 14.88 -15.78 3.61
N ALA A 530 15.39 -16.94 4.02
CA ALA A 530 16.79 -17.32 3.81
C ALA A 530 17.16 -17.39 2.32
N LEU A 531 16.25 -17.87 1.47
CA LEU A 531 16.42 -17.85 0.01
C LEU A 531 16.49 -16.43 -0.55
N ARG A 532 15.70 -15.48 -0.01
CA ARG A 532 15.77 -14.07 -0.41
C ARG A 532 17.09 -13.43 0.02
N VAL A 533 17.54 -13.68 1.26
CA VAL A 533 18.87 -13.23 1.74
C VAL A 533 19.99 -13.83 0.88
N CYS A 534 19.89 -15.12 0.54
CA CYS A 534 20.87 -15.78 -0.32
C CYS A 534 20.95 -15.13 -1.71
N GLY A 535 19.83 -14.65 -2.24
CA GLY A 535 19.82 -13.84 -3.46
C GLY A 535 20.65 -12.55 -3.31
N GLU A 536 20.48 -11.80 -2.22
CA GLU A 536 21.32 -10.62 -1.99
C GLU A 536 22.80 -10.98 -1.76
N LEU A 537 23.08 -12.08 -1.07
CA LEU A 537 24.44 -12.58 -0.88
C LEU A 537 25.15 -12.86 -2.22
N VAL A 538 24.43 -13.38 -3.22
CA VAL A 538 24.97 -13.58 -4.59
C VAL A 538 25.40 -12.24 -5.21
N ARG A 539 24.59 -11.19 -5.07
CA ARG A 539 24.94 -9.84 -5.57
C ARG A 539 26.11 -9.23 -4.81
N VAL A 540 26.21 -9.49 -3.51
CA VAL A 540 27.32 -9.04 -2.67
C VAL A 540 28.64 -9.72 -3.05
N LEU A 541 28.60 -11.03 -3.33
CA LEU A 541 29.77 -11.85 -3.68
C LEU A 541 30.37 -11.44 -5.03
N ARG A 542 29.54 -11.11 -6.01
CA ARG A 542 29.98 -10.67 -7.34
C ARG A 542 29.11 -9.50 -7.84
N PRO A 543 29.37 -8.27 -7.36
CA PRO A 543 28.57 -7.10 -7.70
C PRO A 543 28.84 -6.59 -9.13
N ASN A 544 30.05 -6.82 -9.64
CA ASN A 544 30.43 -6.56 -11.02
C ASN A 544 31.14 -7.81 -11.58
N LEU A 545 30.91 -8.11 -12.85
CA LEU A 545 31.56 -9.22 -13.55
C LEU A 545 33.03 -8.93 -13.89
N GLU A 546 33.41 -7.66 -14.05
CA GLU A 546 34.74 -7.24 -14.49
C GLU A 546 35.75 -7.12 -13.34
N THR A 547 35.31 -6.66 -12.17
CA THR A 547 36.17 -6.43 -11.01
C THR A 547 35.80 -7.37 -9.87
N THR A 548 36.73 -8.25 -9.49
CA THR A 548 36.53 -9.18 -8.39
C THR A 548 37.30 -8.70 -7.16
N SER A 549 36.60 -8.30 -6.09
CA SER A 549 37.20 -7.89 -4.82
C SER A 549 37.32 -9.03 -3.81
N VAL A 550 36.55 -10.11 -3.98
CA VAL A 550 36.50 -11.29 -3.09
C VAL A 550 36.58 -12.57 -3.90
N ASP A 551 37.31 -13.58 -3.41
CA ASP A 551 37.26 -14.92 -3.99
C ASP A 551 35.90 -15.58 -3.71
N PHE A 552 34.98 -15.49 -4.68
CA PHE A 552 33.63 -16.02 -4.60
C PHE A 552 33.53 -17.50 -4.96
N LYS A 553 34.55 -18.09 -5.60
CA LYS A 553 34.51 -19.48 -6.12
C LYS A 553 34.18 -20.53 -5.05
N PRO A 554 34.69 -20.47 -3.81
CA PRO A 554 34.37 -21.45 -2.77
C PRO A 554 32.89 -21.49 -2.38
N TYR A 555 32.14 -20.41 -2.64
CA TYR A 555 30.75 -20.26 -2.22
C TYR A 555 29.75 -20.75 -3.27
N ILE A 556 30.15 -20.83 -4.55
CA ILE A 556 29.26 -21.18 -5.68
C ILE A 556 28.59 -22.55 -5.46
N GLY A 557 29.40 -23.60 -5.26
CA GLY A 557 28.89 -24.97 -5.09
C GLY A 557 27.95 -25.14 -3.89
N PRO A 558 28.33 -24.69 -2.67
CA PRO A 558 27.46 -24.72 -1.50
C PRO A 558 26.13 -23.99 -1.69
N ILE A 559 26.15 -22.78 -2.28
CA ILE A 559 24.95 -21.99 -2.57
C ILE A 559 24.05 -22.74 -3.55
N TYR A 560 24.61 -23.17 -4.69
CA TYR A 560 23.88 -23.90 -5.72
C TYR A 560 23.19 -25.16 -5.15
N ASN A 561 23.94 -26.00 -4.43
CA ASN A 561 23.42 -27.25 -3.86
C ASN A 561 22.31 -27.02 -2.83
N ALA A 562 22.41 -25.98 -2.00
CA ALA A 562 21.38 -25.65 -1.02
C ALA A 562 20.06 -25.25 -1.69
N ILE A 563 20.13 -24.43 -2.74
CA ILE A 563 18.94 -23.96 -3.47
C ILE A 563 18.36 -25.09 -4.34
N LEU A 564 19.21 -25.88 -5.01
CA LEU A 564 18.78 -27.00 -5.86
C LEU A 564 17.93 -28.00 -5.08
N GLY A 565 18.31 -28.32 -3.83
CA GLY A 565 17.53 -29.21 -2.97
C GLY A 565 16.10 -28.71 -2.69
N ARG A 566 15.88 -27.39 -2.66
CA ARG A 566 14.55 -26.80 -2.53
C ARG A 566 13.82 -26.67 -3.86
N LEU A 567 14.53 -26.30 -4.92
CA LEU A 567 13.98 -26.13 -6.26
C LEU A 567 13.46 -27.43 -6.86
N ALA A 568 14.20 -28.54 -6.69
CA ALA A 568 13.85 -29.86 -7.23
C ALA A 568 12.66 -30.49 -6.49
N ASN A 569 12.47 -30.17 -5.20
CA ASN A 569 11.41 -30.76 -4.40
C ASN A 569 10.01 -30.24 -4.79
N GLN A 570 9.07 -31.14 -5.02
CA GLN A 570 7.68 -30.80 -5.36
C GLN A 570 6.81 -30.55 -4.12
N ASP A 571 7.15 -31.15 -2.98
CA ASP A 571 6.40 -31.08 -1.72
C ASP A 571 6.93 -29.94 -0.85
N GLN A 572 6.79 -28.71 -1.34
CA GLN A 572 7.17 -27.48 -0.64
C GLN A 572 6.04 -26.46 -0.72
N ASP A 573 6.01 -25.58 0.28
CA ASP A 573 5.14 -24.40 0.28
C ASP A 573 5.36 -23.54 -0.99
N GLN A 574 4.30 -22.90 -1.46
CA GLN A 574 4.35 -22.04 -2.66
C GLN A 574 5.42 -20.95 -2.52
N GLU A 575 5.52 -20.31 -1.36
CA GLU A 575 6.45 -19.21 -1.12
C GLU A 575 7.91 -19.67 -1.27
N VAL A 576 8.22 -20.87 -0.74
CA VAL A 576 9.56 -21.48 -0.87
C VAL A 576 9.88 -21.80 -2.33
N LYS A 577 8.92 -22.32 -3.09
CA LYS A 577 9.11 -22.61 -4.52
C LYS A 577 9.43 -21.36 -5.31
N GLU A 578 8.68 -20.28 -5.11
CA GLU A 578 8.89 -19.01 -5.80
C GLU A 578 10.24 -18.37 -5.42
N CYS A 579 10.59 -18.37 -4.13
CA CYS A 579 11.89 -17.89 -3.67
C CYS A 579 13.05 -18.73 -4.23
N ALA A 580 12.91 -20.06 -4.31
CA ALA A 580 13.94 -20.93 -4.84
C ALA A 580 14.19 -20.70 -6.34
N ILE A 581 13.12 -20.52 -7.12
CA ILE A 581 13.20 -20.18 -8.55
C ILE A 581 13.92 -18.84 -8.73
N SER A 582 13.49 -17.82 -7.99
CA SER A 582 14.07 -16.47 -8.08
C SER A 582 15.55 -16.47 -7.68
N CYS A 583 15.88 -17.12 -6.56
CA CYS A 583 17.25 -17.22 -6.07
C CYS A 583 18.16 -18.01 -7.03
N MET A 584 17.70 -19.16 -7.55
CA MET A 584 18.46 -19.95 -8.51
C MET A 584 18.71 -19.18 -9.81
N SER A 585 17.72 -18.41 -10.30
CA SER A 585 17.90 -17.60 -11.51
C SER A 585 18.99 -16.56 -11.37
N LEU A 586 19.12 -15.96 -10.17
CA LEU A 586 20.17 -15.01 -9.86
C LEU A 586 21.53 -15.70 -9.77
N VAL A 587 21.62 -16.85 -9.11
CA VAL A 587 22.83 -17.69 -9.05
C VAL A 587 23.31 -18.04 -10.46
N VAL A 588 22.43 -18.52 -11.34
CA VAL A 588 22.76 -18.84 -12.73
C VAL A 588 23.20 -17.59 -13.50
N SER A 589 22.49 -16.46 -13.33
CA SER A 589 22.83 -15.21 -14.02
C SER A 589 24.18 -14.62 -13.59
N THR A 590 24.61 -14.85 -12.35
CA THR A 590 25.81 -14.25 -11.77
C THR A 590 27.02 -15.19 -11.77
N PHE A 591 26.82 -16.49 -11.61
CA PHE A 591 27.86 -17.51 -11.47
C PHE A 591 27.82 -18.59 -12.55
N GLY A 592 27.11 -18.37 -13.66
CA GLY A 592 26.95 -19.39 -14.70
C GLY A 592 28.25 -19.85 -15.35
N ASP A 593 29.28 -18.99 -15.38
CA ASP A 593 30.66 -19.34 -15.79
C ASP A 593 31.37 -20.31 -14.83
N GLY A 594 30.91 -20.40 -13.58
CA GLY A 594 31.35 -21.39 -12.59
C GLY A 594 30.42 -22.60 -12.46
N LEU A 595 29.33 -22.67 -13.23
CA LEU A 595 28.26 -23.67 -13.12
C LEU A 595 27.98 -24.42 -14.43
N GLU A 596 28.86 -24.34 -15.43
CA GLU A 596 28.64 -24.89 -16.78
C GLU A 596 28.25 -26.38 -16.77
N ARG A 597 28.78 -27.17 -15.83
CA ARG A 597 28.48 -28.61 -15.71
C ARG A 597 27.10 -28.87 -15.09
N GLU A 598 26.61 -27.93 -14.31
CA GLU A 598 25.37 -27.98 -13.55
C GLU A 598 24.18 -27.43 -14.35
N LEU A 599 24.42 -26.52 -15.31
CA LEU A 599 23.37 -25.91 -16.14
C LEU A 599 22.45 -26.93 -16.83
N PRO A 600 22.95 -28.02 -17.46
CA PRO A 600 22.08 -29.01 -18.11
C PRO A 600 21.14 -29.75 -17.16
N ALA A 601 21.46 -29.81 -15.85
CA ALA A 601 20.58 -30.39 -14.85
C ALA A 601 19.62 -29.36 -14.25
N CYS A 602 20.05 -28.10 -14.09
CA CYS A 602 19.28 -27.04 -13.45
C CYS A 602 18.21 -26.43 -14.37
N LEU A 603 18.57 -26.11 -15.62
CA LEU A 603 17.69 -25.40 -16.55
C LEU A 603 16.38 -26.17 -16.87
N PRO A 604 16.40 -27.51 -17.10
CA PRO A 604 15.17 -28.26 -17.28
C PRO A 604 14.22 -28.20 -16.07
N ILE A 605 14.75 -28.16 -14.85
CA ILE A 605 13.91 -28.03 -13.64
C ILE A 605 13.19 -26.67 -13.63
N LEU A 606 13.87 -25.59 -14.04
CA LEU A 606 13.24 -24.27 -14.17
C LEU A 606 12.14 -24.27 -15.24
N VAL A 607 12.34 -24.99 -16.33
CA VAL A 607 11.32 -25.23 -17.36
C VAL A 607 10.12 -25.98 -16.79
N ASP A 608 10.34 -27.06 -16.04
CA ASP A 608 9.24 -27.81 -15.40
C ASP A 608 8.44 -26.91 -14.43
N ARG A 609 9.11 -26.03 -13.70
CA ARG A 609 8.47 -25.02 -12.83
C ARG A 609 7.71 -23.97 -13.64
N MET A 610 8.11 -23.69 -14.87
CA MET A 610 7.38 -22.80 -15.78
C MET A 610 6.08 -23.43 -16.29
N GLY A 611 6.03 -24.76 -16.47
CA GLY A 611 4.79 -25.46 -16.85
C GLY A 611 3.70 -25.41 -15.77
N ASN A 612 4.10 -25.40 -14.49
CA ASN A 612 3.17 -25.39 -13.36
C ASN A 612 2.46 -24.03 -13.18
N GLU A 613 1.12 -24.05 -13.06
CA GLU A 613 0.27 -22.85 -12.96
C GLU A 613 0.62 -21.93 -11.80
N ILE A 614 1.05 -22.47 -10.66
CA ILE A 614 1.37 -21.68 -9.47
C ILE A 614 2.71 -20.96 -9.65
N THR A 615 3.71 -21.64 -10.20
CA THR A 615 5.09 -21.13 -10.27
C THR A 615 5.45 -20.46 -11.60
N ARG A 616 4.59 -20.54 -12.62
CA ARG A 616 4.91 -20.08 -13.98
C ARG A 616 5.35 -18.63 -14.06
N LEU A 617 4.67 -17.71 -13.38
CA LEU A 617 5.00 -16.28 -13.47
C LEU A 617 6.42 -16.02 -12.96
N THR A 618 6.78 -16.66 -11.85
CA THR A 618 8.10 -16.54 -11.24
C THR A 618 9.18 -17.19 -12.11
N ALA A 619 8.89 -18.34 -12.73
CA ALA A 619 9.80 -18.99 -13.67
C ALA A 619 10.02 -18.17 -14.95
N VAL A 620 8.98 -17.53 -15.50
CA VAL A 620 9.10 -16.61 -16.65
C VAL A 620 10.02 -15.44 -16.32
N LYS A 621 9.89 -14.83 -15.13
CA LYS A 621 10.78 -13.78 -14.65
C LYS A 621 12.21 -14.29 -14.45
N ALA A 622 12.37 -15.49 -13.92
CA ALA A 622 13.68 -16.13 -13.78
C ALA A 622 14.42 -16.27 -15.12
N PHE A 623 13.73 -16.71 -16.18
CA PHE A 623 14.34 -16.77 -17.52
C PHE A 623 14.69 -15.38 -18.08
N SER A 624 13.93 -14.33 -17.74
CA SER A 624 14.32 -12.96 -18.09
C SER A 624 15.62 -12.54 -17.40
N VAL A 625 15.78 -12.84 -16.10
CA VAL A 625 17.01 -12.56 -15.34
C VAL A 625 18.21 -13.30 -15.95
N ILE A 626 18.04 -14.58 -16.29
CA ILE A 626 19.12 -15.39 -16.91
C ILE A 626 19.47 -14.85 -18.29
N ALA A 627 18.48 -14.52 -19.13
CA ALA A 627 18.71 -14.03 -20.49
C ALA A 627 19.37 -12.64 -20.56
N ASN A 628 19.14 -11.80 -19.53
CA ASN A 628 19.78 -10.49 -19.40
C ASN A 628 21.16 -10.56 -18.74
N SER A 629 21.66 -11.75 -18.37
CA SER A 629 23.00 -11.89 -17.81
C SER A 629 24.06 -11.47 -18.83
N PRO A 630 25.02 -10.60 -18.45
CA PRO A 630 26.12 -10.26 -19.34
C PRO A 630 27.08 -11.44 -19.62
N LEU A 631 27.01 -12.53 -18.84
CA LEU A 631 27.78 -13.76 -19.07
C LEU A 631 27.31 -14.54 -20.30
N ARG A 632 26.13 -14.23 -20.85
CA ARG A 632 25.52 -14.95 -21.99
C ARG A 632 25.46 -16.46 -21.76
N ILE A 633 24.78 -16.85 -20.69
CA ILE A 633 24.62 -18.25 -20.27
C ILE A 633 24.11 -19.11 -21.42
N ASP A 634 24.68 -20.30 -21.62
CA ASP A 634 24.20 -21.21 -22.65
C ASP A 634 22.81 -21.77 -22.28
N LEU A 635 21.81 -21.43 -23.09
CA LEU A 635 20.43 -21.90 -22.95
C LEU A 635 20.05 -22.94 -24.01
N SER A 636 21.00 -23.39 -24.84
CA SER A 636 20.74 -24.27 -25.99
C SER A 636 19.94 -25.53 -25.64
N CYS A 637 20.12 -26.09 -24.43
CA CYS A 637 19.41 -27.28 -23.97
C CYS A 637 17.91 -27.09 -23.70
N VAL A 638 17.45 -25.84 -23.52
CA VAL A 638 16.05 -25.53 -23.17
C VAL A 638 15.40 -24.44 -24.03
N LEU A 639 16.17 -23.72 -24.85
CA LEU A 639 15.73 -22.50 -25.54
C LEU A 639 14.46 -22.70 -26.36
N ASP A 640 14.40 -23.73 -27.21
CA ASP A 640 13.24 -24.00 -28.06
C ASP A 640 11.97 -24.28 -27.24
N HIS A 641 12.11 -25.05 -26.16
CA HIS A 641 10.99 -25.35 -25.27
C HIS A 641 10.52 -24.10 -24.51
N VAL A 642 11.46 -23.28 -24.04
CA VAL A 642 11.15 -22.01 -23.35
C VAL A 642 10.40 -21.06 -24.28
N VAL A 643 10.88 -20.87 -25.51
CA VAL A 643 10.24 -20.00 -26.50
C VAL A 643 8.82 -20.51 -26.85
N SER A 644 8.65 -21.82 -27.00
CA SER A 644 7.35 -22.43 -27.29
C SER A 644 6.33 -22.18 -26.16
N GLU A 645 6.70 -22.48 -24.91
CA GLU A 645 5.85 -22.26 -23.73
C GLU A 645 5.51 -20.78 -23.53
N LEU A 646 6.51 -19.89 -23.64
CA LEU A 646 6.29 -18.44 -23.57
C LEU A 646 5.29 -17.97 -24.63
N THR A 647 5.43 -18.44 -25.87
CA THR A 647 4.50 -18.10 -26.95
C THR A 647 3.07 -18.56 -26.61
N ALA A 648 2.92 -19.76 -26.04
CA ALA A 648 1.61 -20.26 -25.59
C ALA A 648 1.02 -19.43 -24.44
N PHE A 649 1.84 -18.85 -23.56
CA PHE A 649 1.37 -18.02 -22.45
C PHE A 649 0.76 -16.69 -22.89
N LEU A 650 1.09 -16.19 -24.08
CA LEU A 650 0.47 -14.97 -24.64
C LEU A 650 -1.05 -15.12 -24.84
N ARG A 651 -1.57 -16.35 -24.95
CA ARG A 651 -3.01 -16.65 -25.06
C ARG A 651 -3.73 -16.79 -23.71
N LYS A 652 -3.00 -16.81 -22.59
CA LYS A 652 -3.59 -17.02 -21.26
C LYS A 652 -4.26 -15.75 -20.75
N ALA A 653 -5.35 -15.91 -19.99
CA ALA A 653 -6.11 -14.77 -19.45
C ALA A 653 -5.31 -13.91 -18.45
N ASN A 654 -4.32 -14.49 -17.76
CA ASN A 654 -3.53 -13.79 -16.75
C ASN A 654 -2.69 -12.66 -17.37
N ARG A 655 -3.06 -11.40 -17.09
CA ARG A 655 -2.40 -10.21 -17.63
C ARG A 655 -0.94 -10.08 -17.19
N ALA A 656 -0.63 -10.32 -15.92
CA ALA A 656 0.74 -10.21 -15.38
C ALA A 656 1.67 -11.26 -16.01
N LEU A 657 1.16 -12.47 -16.27
CA LEU A 657 1.88 -13.50 -17.00
C LEU A 657 2.22 -13.03 -18.43
N ARG A 658 1.22 -12.54 -19.18
CA ARG A 658 1.45 -12.06 -20.55
C ARG A 658 2.48 -10.93 -20.62
N GLN A 659 2.46 -10.00 -19.66
CA GLN A 659 3.46 -8.92 -19.56
C GLN A 659 4.87 -9.47 -19.33
N ALA A 660 5.03 -10.34 -18.33
CA ALA A 660 6.31 -10.97 -18.04
C ALA A 660 6.81 -11.77 -19.25
N THR A 661 5.92 -12.51 -19.91
CA THR A 661 6.22 -13.28 -21.12
C THR A 661 6.74 -12.40 -22.25
N LEU A 662 6.10 -11.26 -22.55
CA LEU A 662 6.58 -10.33 -23.58
C LEU A 662 7.97 -9.80 -23.25
N GLY A 663 8.20 -9.39 -22.00
CA GLY A 663 9.52 -8.94 -21.53
C GLY A 663 10.59 -10.02 -21.64
N THR A 664 10.28 -11.25 -21.22
CA THR A 664 11.20 -12.39 -21.30
C THR A 664 11.50 -12.77 -22.75
N LEU A 665 10.50 -12.83 -23.63
CA LEU A 665 10.73 -13.07 -25.07
C LEU A 665 11.62 -11.99 -25.67
N ASN A 666 11.42 -10.72 -25.31
CA ASN A 666 12.26 -9.63 -25.78
C ASN A 666 13.72 -9.80 -25.36
N SER A 667 13.99 -10.11 -24.09
CA SER A 667 15.34 -10.42 -23.60
C SER A 667 15.96 -11.62 -24.33
N LEU A 668 15.19 -12.68 -24.58
CA LEU A 668 15.67 -13.87 -25.30
C LEU A 668 16.00 -13.57 -26.76
N VAL A 669 15.19 -12.76 -27.46
CA VAL A 669 15.47 -12.35 -28.84
C VAL A 669 16.72 -11.49 -28.91
N VAL A 670 16.90 -10.54 -27.99
CA VAL A 670 18.11 -9.68 -27.95
C VAL A 670 19.38 -10.52 -27.77
N THR A 671 19.37 -11.47 -26.84
CA THR A 671 20.59 -12.23 -26.48
C THR A 671 20.83 -13.45 -27.38
N TYR A 672 19.76 -14.17 -27.74
CA TYR A 672 19.83 -15.49 -28.41
C TYR A 672 19.11 -15.52 -29.76
N GLY A 673 18.73 -14.38 -30.34
CA GLY A 673 17.89 -14.33 -31.55
C GLY A 673 18.42 -15.16 -32.73
N GLY A 674 19.74 -15.28 -32.86
CA GLY A 674 20.38 -16.12 -33.88
C GLY A 674 20.31 -17.63 -33.66
N GLN A 675 19.83 -18.10 -32.50
CA GLN A 675 19.62 -19.52 -32.17
C GLN A 675 18.12 -19.90 -32.25
N ILE A 676 17.22 -18.92 -32.35
CA ILE A 676 15.78 -19.14 -32.44
C ILE A 676 15.39 -19.47 -33.88
N GLY A 677 14.68 -20.58 -34.09
CA GLY A 677 14.20 -21.01 -35.41
C GLY A 677 13.21 -20.03 -36.07
N SER A 678 13.23 -19.96 -37.40
CA SER A 678 12.36 -19.06 -38.19
C SER A 678 10.86 -19.33 -37.98
N SER A 679 10.45 -20.58 -37.86
CA SER A 679 9.06 -20.98 -37.57
C SER A 679 8.56 -20.49 -36.22
N SER A 680 9.44 -20.39 -35.23
CA SER A 680 9.12 -19.84 -33.91
C SER A 680 8.79 -18.35 -34.00
N TYR A 681 9.54 -17.57 -34.78
CA TYR A 681 9.24 -16.15 -35.02
C TYR A 681 7.89 -15.93 -35.68
N GLU A 682 7.53 -16.74 -36.69
CA GLU A 682 6.22 -16.64 -37.35
C GLU A 682 5.05 -16.91 -36.38
N THR A 683 5.26 -17.84 -35.44
CA THR A 683 4.28 -18.17 -34.39
C THR A 683 4.18 -17.04 -33.38
N ILE A 684 5.32 -16.51 -32.91
CA ILE A 684 5.35 -15.35 -32.00
C ILE A 684 4.61 -14.17 -32.62
N ILE A 685 4.95 -13.79 -33.87
CA ILE A 685 4.32 -12.67 -34.58
C ILE A 685 2.80 -12.85 -34.72
N ALA A 686 2.35 -14.09 -34.96
CA ALA A 686 0.92 -14.38 -34.99
C ALA A 686 0.25 -14.04 -33.66
N GLU A 687 0.83 -14.44 -32.52
CA GLU A 687 0.31 -14.13 -31.20
C GLU A 687 0.38 -12.63 -30.88
N LEU A 688 1.49 -11.97 -31.23
CA LEU A 688 1.64 -10.52 -31.00
C LEU A 688 0.57 -9.72 -31.72
N SER A 689 0.17 -10.11 -32.94
CA SER A 689 -0.89 -9.44 -33.67
C SER A 689 -2.23 -9.43 -32.91
N THR A 690 -2.53 -10.48 -32.14
CA THR A 690 -3.77 -10.57 -31.35
C THR A 690 -3.77 -9.67 -30.11
N LEU A 691 -2.59 -9.24 -29.65
CA LEU A 691 -2.42 -8.40 -28.47
C LEU A 691 -2.48 -6.90 -28.79
N ILE A 692 -2.38 -6.52 -30.07
CA ILE A 692 -2.40 -5.13 -30.53
C ILE A 692 -3.85 -4.65 -30.62
N SER A 693 -4.29 -3.89 -29.62
CA SER A 693 -5.63 -3.32 -29.54
C SER A 693 -5.67 -2.10 -28.63
N ASP A 694 -6.70 -1.27 -28.75
CA ASP A 694 -6.90 -0.13 -27.85
C ASP A 694 -7.51 -0.50 -26.48
N MET A 695 -7.83 -1.78 -26.27
CA MET A 695 -8.32 -2.29 -24.98
C MET A 695 -7.23 -2.35 -23.91
N ASP A 696 -5.97 -2.62 -24.28
CA ASP A 696 -4.82 -2.63 -23.36
C ASP A 696 -3.59 -2.02 -24.04
N LEU A 697 -3.43 -0.71 -23.88
CA LEU A 697 -2.35 0.06 -24.49
C LEU A 697 -0.97 -0.36 -23.97
N HIS A 698 -0.86 -0.81 -22.72
CA HIS A 698 0.43 -1.25 -22.18
C HIS A 698 0.87 -2.58 -22.80
N MET A 699 -0.05 -3.55 -22.92
CA MET A 699 0.21 -4.80 -23.62
C MET A 699 0.57 -4.57 -25.09
N THR A 700 -0.14 -3.66 -25.75
CA THR A 700 0.12 -3.26 -27.13
C THR A 700 1.52 -2.64 -27.27
N ALA A 701 1.94 -1.78 -26.35
CA ALA A 701 3.28 -1.20 -26.36
C ALA A 701 4.37 -2.29 -26.30
N LEU A 702 4.26 -3.22 -25.35
CA LEU A 702 5.21 -4.32 -25.19
C LEU A 702 5.23 -5.26 -26.42
N ALA A 703 4.08 -5.54 -27.01
CA ALA A 703 3.98 -6.37 -28.21
C ALA A 703 4.65 -5.70 -29.43
N LEU A 704 4.41 -4.40 -29.62
CA LEU A 704 5.04 -3.61 -30.68
C LEU A 704 6.56 -3.49 -30.47
N GLU A 705 7.03 -3.32 -29.23
CA GLU A 705 8.46 -3.30 -28.91
C GLU A 705 9.14 -4.62 -29.24
N LEU A 706 8.55 -5.76 -28.87
CA LEU A 706 9.05 -7.07 -29.25
C LEU A 706 9.06 -7.26 -30.78
N CYS A 707 8.03 -6.79 -31.49
CA CYS A 707 8.04 -6.79 -32.96
C CYS A 707 9.21 -5.98 -33.53
N CYS A 708 9.52 -4.81 -32.95
CA CYS A 708 10.66 -3.99 -33.38
C CYS A 708 11.97 -4.74 -33.18
N THR A 709 12.18 -5.34 -32.00
CA THR A 709 13.37 -6.12 -31.68
C THR A 709 13.57 -7.27 -32.67
N ILE A 710 12.50 -8.02 -32.97
CA ILE A 710 12.51 -9.13 -33.92
C ILE A 710 12.90 -8.66 -35.34
N MET A 711 12.42 -7.49 -35.78
CA MET A 711 12.74 -6.93 -37.10
C MET A 711 14.19 -6.42 -37.23
N VAL A 712 14.82 -6.03 -36.12
CA VAL A 712 16.21 -5.52 -36.11
C VAL A 712 17.24 -6.65 -36.16
N ASP A 713 16.88 -7.86 -35.70
CA ASP A 713 17.78 -9.02 -35.77
C ASP A 713 18.01 -9.47 -37.24
N ARG A 714 19.19 -9.16 -37.76
CA ARG A 714 19.56 -9.23 -39.20
C ARG A 714 19.57 -10.63 -39.81
N LYS A 715 19.31 -11.68 -39.03
CA LYS A 715 19.38 -13.08 -39.51
C LYS A 715 18.06 -13.60 -40.09
N SER A 716 16.94 -12.89 -39.95
CA SER A 716 15.58 -13.40 -40.21
C SER A 716 14.81 -12.66 -41.32
N ILE A 717 15.53 -11.97 -42.20
CA ILE A 717 15.05 -10.78 -42.93
C ILE A 717 13.78 -10.97 -43.79
N GLN A 718 13.56 -12.12 -44.44
CA GLN A 718 12.47 -12.20 -45.42
C GLN A 718 11.15 -12.72 -44.84
N ASN A 719 11.13 -13.92 -44.26
CA ASN A 719 9.87 -14.53 -43.78
C ASN A 719 9.27 -13.79 -42.58
N VAL A 720 10.11 -13.29 -41.68
CA VAL A 720 9.68 -12.56 -40.49
C VAL A 720 9.05 -11.22 -40.87
N GLY A 721 9.68 -10.46 -41.77
CA GLY A 721 9.12 -9.19 -42.23
C GLY A 721 7.85 -9.34 -43.07
N LEU A 722 7.72 -10.43 -43.84
CA LEU A 722 6.46 -10.79 -44.49
C LEU A 722 5.37 -11.09 -43.45
N ALA A 723 5.67 -11.89 -42.41
CA ALA A 723 4.71 -12.18 -41.34
C ALA A 723 4.28 -10.92 -40.58
N VAL A 724 5.20 -9.99 -40.30
CA VAL A 724 4.88 -8.68 -39.69
C VAL A 724 3.96 -7.87 -40.60
N ARG A 725 4.28 -7.79 -41.90
CA ARG A 725 3.46 -7.08 -42.90
C ARG A 725 2.06 -7.68 -42.99
N ASP A 726 1.93 -8.99 -42.99
CA ASP A 726 0.66 -9.66 -43.26
C ASP A 726 -0.23 -9.77 -42.01
N LYS A 727 0.35 -9.83 -40.80
CA LYS A 727 -0.40 -10.03 -39.55
C LYS A 727 -0.43 -8.81 -38.63
N VAL A 728 0.69 -8.10 -38.46
CA VAL A 728 0.83 -7.01 -37.47
C VAL A 728 0.46 -5.65 -38.04
N LEU A 729 0.91 -5.33 -39.26
CA LEU A 729 0.62 -4.05 -39.90
C LEU A 729 -0.89 -3.75 -40.00
N PRO A 730 -1.79 -4.68 -40.36
CA PRO A 730 -3.23 -4.42 -40.36
C PRO A 730 -3.76 -3.99 -38.99
N GLN A 731 -3.31 -4.63 -37.90
CA GLN A 731 -3.73 -4.30 -36.54
C GLN A 731 -3.17 -2.95 -36.09
N ALA A 732 -1.92 -2.64 -36.47
CA ALA A 732 -1.30 -1.34 -36.23
C ALA A 732 -2.07 -0.19 -36.93
N LEU A 733 -2.57 -0.41 -38.15
CA LEU A 733 -3.39 0.55 -38.90
C LEU A 733 -4.81 0.71 -38.31
N VAL A 734 -5.35 -0.31 -37.63
CA VAL A 734 -6.59 -0.17 -36.85
C VAL A 734 -6.32 0.65 -35.58
N LEU A 735 -5.25 0.32 -34.84
CA LEU A 735 -4.86 0.98 -33.60
C LEU A 735 -4.61 2.49 -33.78
N ILE A 736 -3.96 2.91 -34.86
CA ILE A 736 -3.62 4.32 -35.09
C ILE A 736 -4.85 5.23 -35.21
N ARG A 737 -6.02 4.64 -35.50
CA ARG A 737 -7.31 5.33 -35.60
C ARG A 737 -7.99 5.51 -34.24
N SER A 738 -7.49 4.87 -33.18
CA SER A 738 -8.09 4.94 -31.86
C SER A 738 -7.87 6.31 -31.22
N ALA A 739 -8.92 6.85 -30.60
CA ALA A 739 -8.84 8.07 -29.81
C ALA A 739 -8.10 7.87 -28.47
N LEU A 740 -7.93 6.62 -28.03
CA LEU A 740 -7.28 6.27 -26.77
C LEU A 740 -5.75 6.20 -26.91
N LEU A 741 -5.22 6.16 -28.13
CA LEU A 741 -3.80 5.98 -28.39
C LEU A 741 -2.97 7.18 -27.89
N GLN A 742 -2.09 6.92 -26.92
CA GLN A 742 -1.20 7.92 -26.31
C GLN A 742 -0.03 7.25 -25.57
N GLY A 743 0.89 8.06 -25.02
CA GLY A 743 1.97 7.59 -24.16
C GLY A 743 2.90 6.58 -24.82
N GLN A 744 3.29 5.54 -24.07
CA GLN A 744 4.25 4.52 -24.50
C GLN A 744 3.76 3.72 -25.73
N ALA A 745 2.46 3.45 -25.84
CA ALA A 745 1.90 2.72 -26.99
C ALA A 745 2.10 3.48 -28.31
N LEU A 746 1.91 4.81 -28.30
CA LEU A 746 2.15 5.65 -29.47
C LEU A 746 3.64 5.77 -29.81
N GLN A 747 4.52 5.76 -28.80
CA GLN A 747 5.97 5.74 -29.02
C GLN A 747 6.43 4.41 -29.63
N ALA A 748 5.94 3.28 -29.11
CA ALA A 748 6.19 1.95 -29.66
C ALA A 748 5.67 1.83 -31.10
N LEU A 749 4.49 2.38 -31.40
CA LEU A 749 3.94 2.40 -32.77
C LEU A 749 4.78 3.23 -33.73
N GLN A 750 5.29 4.39 -33.30
CA GLN A 750 6.24 5.18 -34.09
C GLN A 750 7.52 4.38 -34.41
N ARG A 751 8.12 3.73 -33.41
CA ARG A 751 9.30 2.86 -33.60
C ARG A 751 8.99 1.70 -34.54
N PHE A 752 7.81 1.10 -34.44
CA PHE A 752 7.37 0.02 -35.32
C PHE A 752 7.38 0.43 -36.79
N PHE A 753 6.80 1.59 -37.15
CA PHE A 753 6.83 2.06 -38.54
C PHE A 753 8.26 2.41 -39.01
N ALA A 754 9.12 2.94 -38.14
CA ALA A 754 10.53 3.19 -38.45
C ALA A 754 11.30 1.89 -38.75
N SER A 755 11.13 0.87 -37.90
CA SER A 755 11.77 -0.44 -38.11
C SER A 755 11.22 -1.16 -39.35
N LEU A 756 9.92 -1.05 -39.60
CA LEU A 756 9.27 -1.71 -40.73
C LEU A 756 9.78 -1.17 -42.08
N VAL A 757 9.94 0.14 -42.24
CA VAL A 757 10.45 0.72 -43.50
C VAL A 757 11.93 0.36 -43.74
N GLN A 758 12.71 0.19 -42.67
CA GLN A 758 14.11 -0.24 -42.75
C GLN A 758 14.25 -1.73 -43.06
N SER A 759 13.23 -2.55 -42.78
CA SER A 759 13.26 -4.01 -42.99
C SER A 759 13.20 -4.46 -44.46
N ALA A 760 13.07 -3.52 -45.42
CA ALA A 760 12.99 -3.76 -46.88
C ALA A 760 11.83 -4.66 -47.38
N ASN A 761 10.92 -5.11 -46.49
CA ASN A 761 9.81 -5.99 -46.86
C ASN A 761 8.53 -5.26 -47.32
N THR A 762 8.46 -3.95 -47.06
CA THR A 762 7.36 -3.09 -47.49
C THR A 762 7.93 -1.80 -48.05
N SER A 763 7.42 -1.35 -49.21
CA SER A 763 7.88 -0.09 -49.80
C SER A 763 7.43 1.10 -48.96
N PHE A 764 8.28 2.13 -48.87
CA PHE A 764 7.95 3.39 -48.22
C PHE A 764 6.65 3.99 -48.76
N ASP A 765 6.48 3.97 -50.10
CA ASP A 765 5.33 4.57 -50.77
C ASP A 765 4.02 3.85 -50.35
N ALA A 766 4.03 2.51 -50.23
CA ALA A 766 2.87 1.76 -49.75
C ALA A 766 2.55 2.00 -48.25
N LEU A 767 3.57 2.15 -47.40
CA LEU A 767 3.36 2.48 -45.98
C LEU A 767 2.81 3.90 -45.80
N LEU A 768 3.35 4.85 -46.55
CA LEU A 768 2.90 6.24 -46.54
C LEU A 768 1.45 6.34 -47.02
N GLU A 769 1.10 5.65 -48.11
CA GLU A 769 -0.28 5.57 -48.60
C GLU A 769 -1.22 4.93 -47.58
N SER A 770 -0.78 3.86 -46.90
CA SER A 770 -1.56 3.19 -45.84
C SER A 770 -1.82 4.12 -44.64
N LEU A 771 -0.83 4.89 -44.19
CA LEU A 771 -1.00 5.85 -43.10
C LEU A 771 -1.90 7.03 -43.50
N ILE A 772 -1.72 7.59 -44.70
CA ILE A 772 -2.56 8.69 -45.19
C ILE A 772 -3.99 8.19 -45.43
N SER A 773 -4.18 6.98 -45.94
CA SER A 773 -5.52 6.40 -46.12
C SER A 773 -6.23 6.10 -44.80
N ALA A 774 -5.49 5.79 -43.72
CA ALA A 774 -6.05 5.64 -42.38
C ALA A 774 -6.66 6.95 -41.82
N ALA A 775 -6.23 8.11 -42.34
CA ALA A 775 -6.81 9.42 -42.00
C ALA A 775 -8.14 9.70 -42.72
N LYS A 776 -8.55 8.89 -43.71
CA LYS A 776 -9.83 9.07 -44.40
C LYS A 776 -11.02 8.68 -43.50
N PRO A 777 -12.14 9.42 -43.53
CA PRO A 777 -13.34 9.05 -42.79
C PRO A 777 -13.82 7.66 -43.21
N SER A 778 -14.09 6.77 -42.24
CA SER A 778 -14.78 5.51 -42.50
C SER A 778 -16.29 5.74 -42.63
N HIS A 779 -17.03 4.77 -43.18
CA HIS A 779 -18.50 4.82 -43.30
C HIS A 779 -19.25 4.96 -41.95
N SER A 780 -18.55 4.95 -40.81
CA SER A 780 -19.09 4.92 -39.44
C SER A 780 -18.88 6.22 -38.61
N GLY A 781 -18.37 7.32 -39.18
CA GLY A 781 -18.28 8.61 -38.49
C GLY A 781 -16.96 9.37 -38.68
N SER A 782 -16.90 10.60 -38.16
CA SER A 782 -15.70 11.46 -38.20
C SER A 782 -14.56 10.87 -37.37
N LEU A 783 -13.33 10.95 -37.88
CA LEU A 783 -12.13 10.51 -37.15
C LEU A 783 -11.84 11.46 -35.98
N ALA A 784 -11.40 10.94 -34.84
CA ALA A 784 -11.05 11.74 -33.67
C ALA A 784 -9.79 12.60 -33.92
N LYS A 785 -9.74 13.81 -33.36
CA LYS A 785 -8.57 14.73 -33.48
C LYS A 785 -7.26 14.09 -33.01
N GLN A 786 -7.32 13.28 -31.96
CA GLN A 786 -6.17 12.54 -31.43
C GLN A 786 -5.60 11.52 -32.42
N ALA A 787 -6.45 10.87 -33.21
CA ALA A 787 -6.02 9.91 -34.23
C ALA A 787 -5.28 10.62 -35.38
N LEU A 788 -5.75 11.80 -35.82
CA LEU A 788 -5.06 12.62 -36.82
C LEU A 788 -3.64 13.01 -36.33
N SER A 789 -3.51 13.42 -35.07
CA SER A 789 -2.19 13.70 -34.45
C SER A 789 -1.30 12.46 -34.39
N SER A 790 -1.86 11.30 -34.03
CA SER A 790 -1.12 10.02 -33.99
C SER A 790 -0.61 9.61 -35.38
N ILE A 791 -1.45 9.74 -36.41
CA ILE A 791 -1.08 9.47 -37.81
C ILE A 791 0.05 10.40 -38.25
N ALA A 792 -0.07 11.72 -37.98
CA ALA A 792 0.97 12.69 -38.34
C ALA A 792 2.33 12.37 -37.70
N LYS A 793 2.35 11.95 -36.42
CA LYS A 793 3.56 11.50 -35.72
C LYS A 793 4.19 10.27 -36.36
N CYS A 794 3.39 9.27 -36.70
CA CYS A 794 3.88 8.06 -37.38
C CYS A 794 4.37 8.36 -38.80
N VAL A 795 3.71 9.23 -39.55
CA VAL A 795 4.17 9.69 -40.88
C VAL A 795 5.51 10.40 -40.77
N ALA A 796 5.67 11.30 -39.79
CA ALA A 796 6.92 12.01 -39.58
C ALA A 796 8.08 11.05 -39.29
N VAL A 797 7.89 10.11 -38.36
CA VAL A 797 8.90 9.11 -38.01
C VAL A 797 9.21 8.17 -39.19
N LEU A 798 8.19 7.75 -39.95
CA LEU A 798 8.38 6.95 -41.17
C LEU A 798 9.24 7.68 -42.21
N CYS A 799 8.96 8.97 -42.45
CA CYS A 799 9.71 9.79 -43.42
C CYS A 799 11.18 9.95 -43.04
N LEU A 800 11.46 10.17 -41.75
CA LEU A 800 12.83 10.30 -41.25
C LEU A 800 13.58 8.98 -41.35
N ALA A 801 12.92 7.87 -41.01
CA ALA A 801 13.52 6.54 -41.08
C ALA A 801 13.79 6.07 -42.53
N ALA A 802 13.01 6.52 -43.51
CA ALA A 802 13.17 6.21 -44.93
C ALA A 802 14.30 6.96 -45.64
N GLY A 803 14.89 7.97 -44.98
CA GLY A 803 16.00 8.76 -45.50
C GLY A 803 15.61 10.11 -46.14
N ASP A 804 16.61 10.96 -46.33
CA ASP A 804 16.41 12.39 -46.65
C ASP A 804 15.66 12.65 -47.95
N GLN A 805 15.93 11.85 -48.99
CA GLN A 805 15.28 12.01 -50.29
C GLN A 805 13.77 11.76 -50.22
N LYS A 806 13.35 10.67 -49.55
CA LYS A 806 11.94 10.33 -49.38
C LYS A 806 11.23 11.33 -48.46
N CYS A 807 11.91 11.78 -47.41
CA CYS A 807 11.43 12.87 -46.55
C CYS A 807 11.19 14.17 -47.36
N ALA A 808 12.16 14.60 -48.15
CA ALA A 808 12.04 15.80 -48.99
C ALA A 808 10.91 15.69 -50.02
N SER A 809 10.77 14.53 -50.68
CA SER A 809 9.66 14.28 -51.62
C SER A 809 8.29 14.35 -50.95
N THR A 810 8.19 13.88 -49.69
CA THR A 810 6.96 13.97 -48.91
C THR A 810 6.65 15.42 -48.55
N ILE A 811 7.65 16.21 -48.15
CA ILE A 811 7.46 17.63 -47.86
C ILE A 811 6.95 18.39 -49.10
N GLU A 812 7.51 18.15 -50.28
CA GLU A 812 7.02 18.78 -51.53
C GLU A 812 5.61 18.33 -51.89
N MET A 813 5.24 17.07 -51.68
CA MET A 813 3.87 16.60 -51.81
C MET A 813 2.92 17.33 -50.84
N LEU A 814 3.30 17.48 -49.57
CA LEU A 814 2.49 18.18 -48.57
C LEU A 814 2.34 19.68 -48.90
N LYS A 815 3.40 20.34 -49.38
CA LYS A 815 3.35 21.71 -49.89
C LYS A 815 2.40 21.83 -51.09
N GLY A 816 2.40 20.85 -51.99
CA GLY A 816 1.47 20.79 -53.11
C GLY A 816 0.00 20.75 -52.67
N ILE A 817 -0.31 19.96 -51.62
CA ILE A 817 -1.65 19.88 -51.04
C ILE A 817 -2.12 21.20 -50.44
N LEU A 818 -1.21 21.98 -49.83
CA LEU A 818 -1.54 23.27 -49.24
C LEU A 818 -1.74 24.40 -50.27
N LYS A 819 -1.13 24.28 -51.45
CA LYS A 819 -1.27 25.25 -52.55
C LYS A 819 -2.46 24.99 -53.47
N ASP A 820 -3.16 23.88 -53.28
CA ASP A 820 -4.35 23.53 -54.06
C ASP A 820 -5.58 24.27 -53.48
N ASP A 821 -6.11 25.24 -54.23
CA ASP A 821 -7.24 26.13 -53.86
C ASP A 821 -8.62 25.41 -53.83
N SER A 822 -8.66 24.09 -54.02
CA SER A 822 -9.91 23.33 -53.97
C SER A 822 -10.48 23.27 -52.55
N THR A 823 -11.52 24.08 -52.27
CA THR A 823 -12.28 24.13 -51.01
C THR A 823 -12.86 22.79 -50.55
N THR A 824 -12.88 21.77 -51.42
CA THR A 824 -13.30 20.39 -51.15
C THR A 824 -12.25 19.52 -50.44
N ASN A 825 -11.04 20.02 -50.17
CA ASN A 825 -9.92 19.24 -49.59
C ASN A 825 -9.54 19.62 -48.14
N SER A 826 -10.43 20.24 -47.35
CA SER A 826 -10.13 20.74 -45.99
C SER A 826 -9.49 19.70 -45.05
N ALA A 827 -9.95 18.45 -45.08
CA ALA A 827 -9.37 17.36 -44.28
C ALA A 827 -7.94 16.98 -44.70
N LYS A 828 -7.63 17.07 -46.00
CA LYS A 828 -6.27 16.82 -46.51
C LYS A 828 -5.32 17.96 -46.14
N GLN A 829 -5.80 19.21 -46.21
CA GLN A 829 -5.03 20.39 -45.77
C GLN A 829 -4.72 20.32 -44.27
N HIS A 830 -5.72 19.96 -43.44
CA HIS A 830 -5.52 19.74 -42.00
C HIS A 830 -4.45 18.67 -41.74
N MET A 831 -4.53 17.51 -42.38
CA MET A 831 -3.51 16.45 -42.23
C MET A 831 -2.13 16.88 -42.73
N ALA A 832 -2.07 17.62 -43.84
CA ALA A 832 -0.80 18.10 -44.37
C ALA A 832 -0.08 19.04 -43.40
N LEU A 833 -0.82 19.94 -42.75
CA LEU A 833 -0.26 20.83 -41.71
C LEU A 833 0.26 20.05 -40.51
N LEU A 834 -0.51 19.09 -39.98
CA LEU A 834 -0.06 18.28 -38.85
C LEU A 834 1.21 17.46 -39.19
N CYS A 835 1.24 16.83 -40.37
CA CYS A 835 2.43 16.09 -40.83
C CYS A 835 3.64 17.00 -41.02
N LEU A 836 3.46 18.19 -41.61
CA LEU A 836 4.54 19.17 -41.77
C LEU A 836 5.07 19.67 -40.43
N GLY A 837 4.19 19.91 -39.45
CA GLY A 837 4.57 20.24 -38.08
C GLY A 837 5.42 19.15 -37.44
N GLU A 838 4.95 17.91 -37.46
CA GLU A 838 5.67 16.79 -36.83
C GLU A 838 7.00 16.47 -37.54
N ILE A 839 7.09 16.62 -38.87
CA ILE A 839 8.36 16.50 -39.61
C ILE A 839 9.29 17.66 -39.23
N GLY A 840 8.79 18.89 -39.29
CA GLY A 840 9.54 20.11 -39.01
C GLY A 840 10.04 20.21 -37.58
N ARG A 841 9.36 19.58 -36.62
CA ARG A 841 9.84 19.42 -35.25
C ARG A 841 11.16 18.66 -35.15
N ARG A 842 11.32 17.63 -35.99
CA ARG A 842 12.40 16.65 -35.88
C ARG A 842 13.52 16.85 -36.90
N LYS A 843 13.30 17.71 -37.90
CA LYS A 843 14.24 17.97 -38.99
C LYS A 843 14.15 19.41 -39.45
N ASP A 844 15.32 20.01 -39.70
CA ASP A 844 15.41 21.35 -40.25
C ASP A 844 14.82 21.41 -41.68
N LEU A 845 13.82 22.27 -41.86
CA LEU A 845 13.15 22.50 -43.14
C LEU A 845 13.65 23.77 -43.85
N SER A 846 14.70 24.42 -43.35
CA SER A 846 15.27 25.66 -43.90
C SER A 846 15.61 25.61 -45.39
N ASN A 847 15.97 24.43 -45.88
CA ASN A 847 16.29 24.14 -47.29
C ASN A 847 15.05 24.15 -48.21
N HIS A 848 13.84 24.08 -47.67
CA HIS A 848 12.61 24.18 -48.45
C HIS A 848 12.18 25.65 -48.56
N VAL A 849 12.08 26.14 -49.79
CA VAL A 849 11.78 27.54 -50.08
C VAL A 849 10.42 27.97 -49.50
N GLN A 850 10.45 29.00 -48.65
CA GLN A 850 9.30 29.73 -48.09
C GLN A 850 8.22 28.85 -47.41
N ILE A 851 8.63 27.82 -46.70
CA ILE A 851 7.70 26.92 -46.01
C ILE A 851 6.90 27.64 -44.92
N GLU A 852 7.54 28.60 -44.24
CA GLU A 852 6.97 29.47 -43.21
C GLU A 852 5.81 30.33 -43.76
N ASN A 853 5.93 30.82 -45.00
CA ASN A 853 4.89 31.62 -45.65
C ASN A 853 3.69 30.77 -46.06
N ILE A 854 3.94 29.57 -46.62
CA ILE A 854 2.89 28.62 -47.02
C ILE A 854 2.02 28.23 -45.80
N VAL A 855 2.64 28.02 -44.63
CA VAL A 855 1.93 27.69 -43.40
C VAL A 855 1.15 28.91 -42.87
N ILE A 856 1.73 30.11 -42.90
CA ILE A 856 1.06 31.34 -42.44
C ILE A 856 -0.11 31.77 -43.33
N GLU A 857 -0.08 31.47 -44.64
CA GLU A 857 -1.22 31.68 -45.54
C GLU A 857 -2.45 30.90 -45.08
N SER A 858 -2.26 29.70 -44.50
CA SER A 858 -3.34 28.86 -43.97
C SER A 858 -4.08 29.48 -42.77
N PHE A 859 -3.55 30.53 -42.14
CA PHE A 859 -4.25 31.25 -41.05
C PHE A 859 -5.49 32.00 -41.56
N GLN A 860 -5.57 32.27 -42.87
CA GLN A 860 -6.70 32.94 -43.51
C GLN A 860 -7.83 31.95 -43.88
N SER A 861 -7.66 30.66 -43.60
CA SER A 861 -8.67 29.64 -43.90
C SER A 861 -9.99 29.91 -43.19
N PRO A 862 -11.15 29.61 -43.81
CA PRO A 862 -12.46 29.72 -43.15
C PRO A 862 -12.69 28.65 -42.07
N PHE A 863 -11.82 27.62 -41.98
CA PHE A 863 -11.95 26.52 -41.02
C PHE A 863 -11.00 26.69 -39.84
N GLU A 864 -11.55 26.78 -38.62
CA GLU A 864 -10.75 26.90 -37.38
C GLU A 864 -9.78 25.74 -37.15
N GLU A 865 -10.13 24.52 -37.59
CA GLU A 865 -9.24 23.36 -37.47
C GLU A 865 -7.96 23.52 -38.29
N ILE A 866 -8.06 24.15 -39.47
CA ILE A 866 -6.90 24.44 -40.33
C ILE A 866 -6.06 25.55 -39.71
N LYS A 867 -6.67 26.60 -39.15
CA LYS A 867 -5.95 27.68 -38.46
C LYS A 867 -5.16 27.15 -37.26
N SER A 868 -5.81 26.32 -36.43
CA SER A 868 -5.17 25.69 -35.27
C SER A 868 -4.03 24.74 -35.70
N ALA A 869 -4.23 23.93 -36.72
CA ALA A 869 -3.20 23.04 -37.25
C ALA A 869 -2.02 23.80 -37.89
N ALA A 870 -2.28 24.94 -38.53
CA ALA A 870 -1.24 25.81 -39.09
C ALA A 870 -0.41 26.47 -37.98
N SER A 871 -1.07 26.97 -36.93
CA SER A 871 -0.40 27.47 -35.73
C SER A 871 0.48 26.40 -35.09
N TYR A 872 -0.05 25.18 -34.95
CA TYR A 872 0.69 24.04 -34.43
C TYR A 872 1.90 23.68 -35.32
N ALA A 873 1.71 23.68 -36.64
CA ALA A 873 2.76 23.36 -37.60
C ALA A 873 3.89 24.40 -37.57
N LEU A 874 3.57 25.69 -37.58
CA LEU A 874 4.55 26.77 -37.55
C LEU A 874 5.40 26.72 -36.27
N GLY A 875 4.77 26.53 -35.11
CA GLY A 875 5.49 26.39 -33.84
C GLY A 875 6.43 25.18 -33.83
N ASN A 876 5.95 24.02 -34.30
CA ASN A 876 6.79 22.82 -34.37
C ASN A 876 7.91 22.91 -35.43
N ILE A 877 7.68 23.54 -36.58
CA ILE A 877 8.73 23.81 -37.58
C ILE A 877 9.82 24.70 -36.96
N ALA A 878 9.44 25.67 -36.13
CA ALA A 878 10.39 26.53 -35.45
C ALA A 878 11.27 25.77 -34.44
N VAL A 879 10.76 24.71 -33.81
CA VAL A 879 11.56 23.83 -32.95
C VAL A 879 12.70 23.16 -33.73
N GLY A 880 12.48 22.76 -34.98
CA GLY A 880 13.54 22.12 -35.79
C GLY A 880 14.66 23.05 -36.25
N ASN A 881 14.43 24.37 -36.28
CA ASN A 881 15.47 25.38 -36.49
C ASN A 881 15.06 26.72 -35.86
N LEU A 882 15.38 26.87 -34.57
CA LEU A 882 15.04 28.06 -33.81
C LEU A 882 15.67 29.33 -34.40
N SER A 883 16.91 29.25 -34.87
CA SER A 883 17.67 30.43 -35.34
C SER A 883 17.01 31.13 -36.53
N LYS A 884 16.36 30.37 -37.41
CA LYS A 884 15.67 30.90 -38.59
C LYS A 884 14.23 31.32 -38.28
N TYR A 885 13.47 30.46 -37.61
CA TYR A 885 12.02 30.59 -37.53
C TYR A 885 11.50 31.30 -36.28
N LEU A 886 12.24 31.28 -35.15
CA LEU A 886 11.83 32.02 -33.95
C LEU A 886 11.83 33.55 -34.19
N PRO A 887 12.88 34.16 -34.78
CA PRO A 887 12.85 35.59 -35.10
C PRO A 887 11.69 35.96 -36.04
N PHE A 888 11.37 35.06 -36.99
CA PHE A 888 10.22 35.23 -37.88
C PHE A 888 8.90 35.23 -37.12
N ILE A 889 8.67 34.27 -36.20
CA ILE A 889 7.45 34.24 -35.39
C ILE A 889 7.32 35.52 -34.56
N LEU A 890 8.40 35.97 -33.90
CA LEU A 890 8.39 37.19 -33.08
C LEU A 890 8.08 38.44 -33.91
N ASP A 891 8.73 38.60 -35.08
CA ASP A 891 8.47 39.72 -36.00
C ASP A 891 7.02 39.73 -36.51
N GLN A 892 6.45 38.57 -36.81
CA GLN A 892 5.06 38.48 -37.25
C GLN A 892 4.06 38.80 -36.13
N ILE A 893 4.38 38.51 -34.86
CA ILE A 893 3.53 38.88 -33.72
C ILE A 893 3.44 40.40 -33.57
N ASP A 894 4.57 41.10 -33.70
CA ASP A 894 4.62 42.57 -33.61
C ASP A 894 3.90 43.25 -34.79
N ASN A 895 4.01 42.68 -36.00
CA ASN A 895 3.55 43.32 -37.23
C ASN A 895 2.13 42.93 -37.69
N GLN A 896 1.56 41.80 -37.23
CA GLN A 896 0.26 41.29 -37.71
C GLN A 896 -0.80 41.10 -36.61
N GLN A 897 -1.39 42.20 -36.13
CA GLN A 897 -2.44 42.20 -35.09
C GLN A 897 -3.60 41.21 -35.36
N LYS A 898 -4.04 41.06 -36.62
CA LYS A 898 -5.14 40.13 -36.99
C LYS A 898 -4.80 38.65 -36.84
N LYS A 899 -3.52 38.28 -36.81
CA LYS A 899 -3.04 36.89 -36.70
C LYS A 899 -2.37 36.60 -35.35
N GLN A 900 -2.32 37.60 -34.48
CA GLN A 900 -1.58 37.61 -33.22
C GLN A 900 -1.94 36.43 -32.32
N TYR A 901 -3.23 36.14 -32.15
CA TYR A 901 -3.70 35.01 -31.32
C TYR A 901 -3.10 33.66 -31.76
N LEU A 902 -3.12 33.36 -33.06
CA LEU A 902 -2.57 32.11 -33.60
C LEU A 902 -1.03 32.09 -33.53
N LEU A 903 -0.36 33.21 -33.76
CA LEU A 903 1.11 33.29 -33.65
C LEU A 903 1.59 33.11 -32.20
N LEU A 904 0.84 33.61 -31.21
CA LEU A 904 1.10 33.35 -29.80
C LEU A 904 0.91 31.87 -29.45
N HIS A 905 -0.06 31.18 -30.07
CA HIS A 905 -0.19 29.73 -29.95
C HIS A 905 0.99 28.97 -30.61
N SER A 906 1.54 29.45 -31.72
CA SER A 906 2.78 28.92 -32.31
C SER A 906 3.98 29.10 -31.37
N LEU A 907 4.13 30.30 -30.79
CA LEU A 907 5.18 30.60 -29.80
C LEU A 907 5.05 29.72 -28.56
N LYS A 908 3.81 29.49 -28.09
CA LYS A 908 3.53 28.58 -26.99
C LYS A 908 4.06 27.18 -27.25
N GLU A 909 3.83 26.64 -28.45
CA GLU A 909 4.31 25.30 -28.79
C GLU A 909 5.85 25.23 -28.76
N VAL A 910 6.55 26.28 -29.21
CA VAL A 910 8.02 26.38 -29.09
C VAL A 910 8.45 26.30 -27.63
N ILE A 911 7.86 27.13 -26.76
CA ILE A 911 8.18 27.19 -25.32
C ILE A 911 7.91 25.85 -24.65
N VAL A 912 6.71 25.29 -24.85
CA VAL A 912 6.29 24.01 -24.23
C VAL A 912 7.21 22.87 -24.64
N ARG A 913 7.71 22.85 -25.89
CA ARG A 913 8.60 21.79 -26.36
C ARG A 913 10.01 21.94 -25.83
N GLN A 914 10.53 23.17 -25.78
CA GLN A 914 11.87 23.41 -25.27
C GLN A 914 11.97 23.34 -23.74
N SER A 915 10.85 23.49 -23.01
CA SER A 915 10.81 23.30 -21.55
C SER A 915 10.91 21.85 -21.07
N VAL A 916 10.77 20.85 -21.96
CA VAL A 916 10.65 19.44 -21.58
C VAL A 916 11.99 18.70 -21.56
N ASP A 917 12.94 19.07 -22.42
CA ASP A 917 14.23 18.36 -22.56
C ASP A 917 15.40 19.29 -22.22
N HIS A 918 16.43 18.79 -21.50
CA HIS A 918 17.61 19.58 -21.11
C HIS A 918 18.40 20.17 -22.29
N THR A 919 18.37 19.50 -23.46
CA THR A 919 18.96 20.02 -24.71
C THR A 919 18.16 21.19 -25.28
N GLY A 920 16.84 21.20 -25.07
CA GLY A 920 15.97 22.30 -25.49
C GLY A 920 16.14 23.54 -24.62
N GLN A 921 16.37 23.35 -23.33
CA GLN A 921 16.69 24.43 -22.39
C GLN A 921 18.00 25.13 -22.75
N SER A 922 19.02 24.40 -23.23
CA SER A 922 20.30 25.00 -23.64
C SER A 922 20.28 25.66 -25.03
N GLU A 923 19.36 25.24 -25.92
CA GLU A 923 19.15 25.86 -27.23
C GLU A 923 18.42 27.21 -27.16
N LEU A 924 17.58 27.43 -26.14
CA LEU A 924 17.01 28.73 -25.82
C LEU A 924 18.04 29.62 -25.12
N GLN A 925 18.88 30.31 -25.91
CA GLN A 925 19.82 31.29 -25.38
C GLN A 925 19.12 32.40 -24.57
N ASP A 926 19.76 32.90 -23.50
CA ASP A 926 19.25 33.98 -22.64
C ASP A 926 18.70 35.19 -23.43
N SER A 927 19.36 35.55 -24.53
CA SER A 927 18.96 36.66 -25.40
C SER A 927 17.61 36.45 -26.13
N ASN A 928 17.21 35.20 -26.37
CA ASN A 928 15.90 34.86 -26.93
C ASN A 928 14.83 34.88 -25.82
N ILE A 929 15.19 34.45 -24.60
CA ILE A 929 14.30 34.47 -23.45
C ILE A 929 13.92 35.91 -23.09
N GLU A 930 14.90 36.83 -23.06
CA GLU A 930 14.62 38.25 -22.80
C GLU A 930 13.67 38.86 -23.83
N LYS A 931 13.85 38.55 -25.12
CA LYS A 931 12.96 39.02 -26.20
C LYS A 931 11.56 38.44 -26.08
N ILE A 932 11.44 37.15 -25.77
CA ILE A 932 10.16 36.47 -25.56
C ILE A 932 9.45 37.06 -24.34
N LEU A 933 10.16 37.27 -23.23
CA LEU A 933 9.59 37.87 -22.01
C LEU A 933 9.12 39.29 -22.26
N ALA A 934 9.93 40.13 -22.93
CA ALA A 934 9.54 41.49 -23.28
C ALA A 934 8.24 41.50 -24.12
N LEU A 935 8.15 40.63 -25.12
CA LEU A 935 6.97 40.48 -25.97
C LEU A 935 5.75 39.96 -25.18
N LEU A 936 5.92 38.97 -24.32
CA LEU A 936 4.84 38.43 -23.48
C LEU A 936 4.32 39.47 -22.48
N PHE A 937 5.22 40.23 -21.82
CA PHE A 937 4.82 41.29 -20.89
C PHE A 937 4.06 42.43 -21.59
N ASN A 938 4.45 42.80 -22.81
CA ASN A 938 3.71 43.78 -23.62
C ASN A 938 2.28 43.32 -23.96
N HIS A 939 2.01 42.02 -23.96
CA HIS A 939 0.70 41.45 -24.27
C HIS A 939 -0.10 41.00 -23.05
N CYS A 940 0.40 41.24 -21.82
CA CYS A 940 -0.35 41.01 -20.58
C CYS A 940 -1.58 41.92 -20.45
N GLU A 941 -1.56 43.09 -21.08
CA GLU A 941 -2.63 44.10 -21.04
C GLU A 941 -3.58 44.05 -22.25
N SER A 942 -3.52 43.00 -23.08
CA SER A 942 -4.38 42.88 -24.26
C SER A 942 -5.88 42.90 -23.89
N GLU A 943 -6.69 43.62 -24.69
CA GLU A 943 -8.14 43.67 -24.53
C GLU A 943 -8.81 42.29 -24.73
N GLU A 944 -8.17 41.39 -25.48
CA GLU A 944 -8.65 40.03 -25.71
C GLU A 944 -8.27 39.09 -24.55
N GLU A 945 -9.28 38.55 -23.86
CA GLU A 945 -9.08 37.56 -22.79
C GLU A 945 -8.33 36.30 -23.27
N GLY A 946 -8.61 35.83 -24.49
CA GLY A 946 -7.93 34.68 -25.08
C GLY A 946 -6.42 34.88 -25.22
N VAL A 947 -5.97 36.09 -25.57
CA VAL A 947 -4.55 36.44 -25.69
C VAL A 947 -3.88 36.42 -24.32
N ARG A 948 -4.52 37.02 -23.30
CA ARG A 948 -3.99 37.04 -21.92
C ARG A 948 -3.81 35.63 -21.35
N ASN A 949 -4.73 34.71 -21.64
CA ASN A 949 -4.63 33.31 -21.20
C ASN A 949 -3.44 32.57 -21.84
N VAL A 950 -3.19 32.75 -23.13
CA VAL A 950 -2.04 32.14 -23.83
C VAL A 950 -0.72 32.72 -23.31
N VAL A 951 -0.66 34.03 -23.09
CA VAL A 951 0.50 34.72 -22.51
C VAL A 951 0.81 34.18 -21.10
N ALA A 952 -0.21 34.05 -20.25
CA ALA A 952 -0.05 33.48 -18.91
C ALA A 952 0.45 32.03 -18.94
N GLU A 953 -0.06 31.20 -19.87
CA GLU A 953 0.40 29.82 -20.07
C GLU A 953 1.87 29.79 -20.53
N CYS A 954 2.28 30.68 -21.44
CA CYS A 954 3.67 30.83 -21.87
C CYS A 954 4.59 31.24 -20.72
N LEU A 955 4.21 32.26 -19.93
CA LEU A 955 4.99 32.73 -18.77
C LEU A 955 5.17 31.63 -17.72
N GLY A 956 4.10 30.90 -17.40
CA GLY A 956 4.16 29.78 -16.47
C GLY A 956 5.03 28.61 -16.96
N LYS A 957 5.15 28.42 -18.29
CA LYS A 957 6.07 27.43 -18.87
C LYS A 957 7.50 27.90 -18.92
N ILE A 958 7.74 29.18 -19.19
CA ILE A 958 9.07 29.79 -19.13
C ILE A 958 9.62 29.76 -17.70
N SER A 959 8.80 29.94 -16.66
CA SER A 959 9.28 29.86 -15.27
C SER A 959 9.79 28.49 -14.82
N LEU A 960 9.58 27.44 -15.64
CA LEU A 960 10.13 26.09 -15.42
C LEU A 960 11.51 25.89 -16.06
N ILE A 961 11.92 26.82 -16.92
CA ILE A 961 13.25 26.91 -17.55
C ILE A 961 14.07 27.86 -16.70
#